data_AF-A0A9P4GW27-F1
#
_entry.id   AF-A0A9P4GW27-F1
#
_cell.length_a   1.000
_cell.length_b   1.000
_cell.length_c   1.000
_cell.angle_alpha   90.00
_cell.angle_beta   90.00
_cell.angle_gamma   90.00
#
_symmetry.space_group_name_H-M   'P 1'
#
loop_
_entity.id
_entity.type
_entity.pdbx_description
1 polymer ?
#
loop_
_entity_poly.entity_id
_entity_poly.type
_entity_poly.pdbx_seq_one_letter_code
_entity_poly.pdbx_strand_id
1 'polypeptide(L)'
;MGTGNSALANTEVRLKEFRWKIPLRCAGANPLGHALGMFFQQALELVSGEIGTMQEVITLLTSDGGLLRIDELLEQPFESLSPAQLNRVLNTQLMPFFKIFTHVNIMSSVLMQANITTVYNIMYSGDGENRRVVLLFAALATHLSNSGILHASYEDDEVDTEILEVVETTLAFLSKLVEVNTSAQINPGFVSITETFAALLKRLPESVAFVMRKATKNLGRLQQRLVIGQALPDAQDVQRPTGARATFQLAREMPGELSEEGRRHDNDHVDIRDIAILPTLQEIQSSRNEYLPVADPREWHLGGIIGLVDRHFRLLREDTVGQLRDASKFELERLQNPSRQIEHNNSRRQSARTYVYNDVYIISAAFDEYRGAQVAMRFARPEANNQQSKDARKEWWDHSKRLGPDTLICLLSSEGSATFLVVASQGQKPTGLQAEYDLVSDPEHAYVVAKPVNQCDLHNLLSQVLGDTSYAQLSMVEFPGVLLPSFEPTLKALQRISGSLDMPFSHILAPTSTPENPDREIDIQPPSYATRLGFKYDLSRITNDNTPLHFAPGNSIKDAAAQLAQNSTLDPGQAEAVIASLAHSVALVQGPPGTGKSYTGTNHALDAILERSVEDGVTDIVRIGNRSKSERLQDVNLKTLAQQLDLTKTEKSQRWELSRKVREETAEINDLLEAFSALGGQSSIENHLRQNYPAYYTQIFNNIDEDDYTMVRHKQGTVVDIWLKNSFPGLWRPRSITELRDVHLHKMTFAERRVMFNSWMSEMKEELHEKLRHALSSYNESKRKLDIITTELNLRVLRQANIIGITTSGLARNLELICGVNPKVLICEEAGEVLEAHMLTVLLPSIEHCMLLGDHQQLRPQIQNFDLSMESRNGSQYALDVSLFERLVQPQDMFAQPLPFSTLEVQRRMHPVVSQLVRQTQYPRLQDDPCVFMYPEVVGMRCRLFWMHHDKLEDDNSDGSSTSRTNTYEVDMIVALVKHLAQQGAYKSADIAVITPYLGQLRKLRNRFSSTHTILLDDRDVDELEKECADFKESSLAPPNPGSPVAAKGSLNQALRLATVDNFQGEEAKIIIVSLVRSNKRNNPGFLKTPNRINVLLSRAQHGMYIIGNTNTTESVPIWHDVLELLRYNGNIGDALELCCPRHQDTTMLVRNPADFARLSPEAGCNLLCEKQLECGHACVAKCHSDMLHGAVHCMKPCTKLKIGCQHLCPKPCGDICDPHCNVPIENVSLAL
;
A
#
# COMPACT_ATOMS: atom_id res chain seq x y z
N MET A 1 12.82 -31.40 28.86
CA MET A 1 12.66 -30.44 29.98
C MET A 1 13.73 -30.73 31.01
N GLY A 2 14.71 -29.85 31.22
CA GLY A 2 15.79 -30.08 32.20
C GLY A 2 16.98 -29.12 32.16
N THR A 3 17.21 -28.39 31.07
CA THR A 3 18.39 -27.50 30.92
C THR A 3 18.09 -26.00 31.09
N GLY A 4 16.83 -25.57 31.02
CA GLY A 4 16.46 -24.14 31.07
C GLY A 4 16.59 -23.46 32.44
N ASN A 5 16.39 -24.18 33.55
CA ASN A 5 16.33 -23.55 34.89
C ASN A 5 17.70 -23.13 35.46
N SER A 6 18.82 -23.67 34.98
CA SER A 6 20.16 -23.32 35.50
C SER A 6 20.74 -22.03 34.90
N ALA A 7 20.40 -21.73 33.63
CA ALA A 7 20.84 -20.52 32.95
C ALA A 7 20.14 -19.28 33.51
N LEU A 8 18.81 -19.33 33.67
CA LEU A 8 17.96 -18.27 34.25
C LEU A 8 18.40 -17.82 35.66
N ALA A 9 18.75 -18.78 36.52
CA ALA A 9 19.21 -18.47 37.88
C ALA A 9 20.57 -17.74 37.89
N ASN A 10 21.43 -17.99 36.90
CA ASN A 10 22.74 -17.39 36.79
C ASN A 10 22.66 -15.94 36.26
N THR A 11 21.68 -15.64 35.40
CA THR A 11 21.43 -14.29 34.87
C THR A 11 20.91 -13.33 35.94
N GLU A 12 19.98 -13.77 36.81
CA GLU A 12 19.47 -12.93 37.91
C GLU A 12 20.55 -12.55 38.93
N VAL A 13 21.46 -13.48 39.24
CA VAL A 13 22.59 -13.21 40.15
C VAL A 13 23.52 -12.16 39.55
N ARG A 14 23.89 -12.30 38.28
CA ARG A 14 24.72 -11.34 37.55
C ARG A 14 24.06 -9.97 37.43
N LEU A 15 22.74 -9.91 37.22
CA LEU A 15 21.99 -8.66 37.17
C LEU A 15 21.96 -7.95 38.53
N LYS A 16 21.81 -8.71 39.63
CA LYS A 16 21.92 -8.14 40.99
C LYS A 16 23.32 -7.55 41.23
N GLU A 17 24.38 -8.28 40.91
CA GLU A 17 25.75 -7.78 41.04
C GLU A 17 26.00 -6.52 40.20
N PHE A 18 25.45 -6.45 38.99
CA PHE A 18 25.51 -5.27 38.15
C PHE A 18 24.81 -4.06 38.80
N ARG A 19 23.59 -4.25 39.34
CA ARG A 19 22.85 -3.19 40.07
C ARG A 19 23.65 -2.60 41.23
N TRP A 20 24.37 -3.44 41.98
CA TRP A 20 25.18 -2.98 43.13
C TRP A 20 26.33 -2.02 42.75
N LYS A 21 26.80 -2.07 41.50
CA LYS A 21 27.88 -1.19 41.01
C LYS A 21 27.38 0.21 40.60
N ILE A 22 26.06 0.40 40.53
CA ILE A 22 25.42 1.67 40.17
C ILE A 22 24.97 2.40 41.45
N PRO A 23 25.51 3.61 41.73
CA PRO A 23 25.19 4.34 42.95
C PRO A 23 23.75 4.90 42.92
N LEU A 24 22.99 4.65 44.00
CA LEU A 24 21.64 5.22 44.19
C LEU A 24 21.63 6.70 44.59
N ARG A 25 22.76 7.21 45.08
CA ARG A 25 22.98 8.63 45.40
C ARG A 25 24.28 9.09 44.74
N CYS A 26 24.17 10.09 43.87
CA CYS A 26 25.29 10.61 43.09
C CYS A 26 26.29 11.39 43.94
N ALA A 27 25.84 12.03 45.03
CA ALA A 27 26.70 12.78 45.94
C ALA A 27 27.60 11.83 46.77
N GLY A 28 28.90 11.82 46.47
CA GLY A 28 29.93 11.09 47.23
C GLY A 28 30.22 9.66 46.76
N ALA A 29 29.84 9.28 45.54
CA ALA A 29 30.16 7.97 44.98
C ALA A 29 31.66 7.88 44.58
N ASN A 30 32.34 6.80 44.99
CA ASN A 30 33.73 6.55 44.59
C ASN A 30 33.82 6.03 43.14
N PRO A 31 34.87 6.43 42.37
CA PRO A 31 35.13 5.88 41.04
C PRO A 31 35.45 4.38 41.11
N LEU A 32 35.06 3.61 40.09
CA LEU A 32 35.34 2.18 39.95
C LEU A 32 36.80 1.90 39.54
N GLY A 33 37.48 2.85 38.89
CA GLY A 33 38.87 2.71 38.44
C GLY A 33 39.06 1.47 37.56
N HIS A 34 39.97 0.56 37.93
CA HIS A 34 40.24 -0.67 37.15
C HIS A 34 39.02 -1.60 37.02
N ALA A 35 38.03 -1.52 37.90
CA ALA A 35 36.81 -2.32 37.82
C ALA A 35 35.81 -1.81 36.77
N LEU A 36 36.02 -0.61 36.19
CA LEU A 36 35.15 -0.01 35.18
C LEU A 36 35.08 -0.86 33.90
N GLY A 37 36.20 -1.46 33.48
CA GLY A 37 36.21 -2.38 32.33
C GLY A 37 35.37 -3.64 32.57
N MET A 38 35.49 -4.24 33.77
CA MET A 38 34.64 -5.38 34.14
C MET A 38 33.16 -5.00 34.24
N PHE A 39 32.84 -3.76 34.62
CA PHE A 39 31.48 -3.26 34.67
C PHE A 39 30.84 -3.20 33.28
N PHE A 40 31.51 -2.60 32.28
CA PHE A 40 30.99 -2.56 30.91
C PHE A 40 30.99 -3.94 30.25
N GLN A 41 31.98 -4.79 30.52
CA GLN A 41 31.98 -6.18 30.03
C GLN A 41 30.78 -6.97 30.58
N GLN A 42 30.49 -6.85 31.89
CA GLN A 42 29.32 -7.47 32.50
C GLN A 42 28.01 -6.93 31.94
N ALA A 43 27.93 -5.62 31.65
CA ALA A 43 26.78 -5.03 30.97
C ALA A 43 26.58 -5.60 29.56
N LEU A 44 27.66 -5.76 28.78
CA LEU A 44 27.61 -6.34 27.44
C LEU A 44 27.08 -7.78 27.46
N GLU A 45 27.56 -8.61 28.39
CA GLU A 45 27.07 -9.98 28.56
C GLU A 45 25.57 -10.03 28.91
N LEU A 46 25.10 -9.13 29.79
CA LEU A 46 23.69 -9.07 30.19
C LEU A 46 22.80 -8.55 29.05
N VAL A 47 23.30 -7.61 28.24
CA VAL A 47 22.61 -7.06 27.06
C VAL A 47 22.41 -8.12 25.98
N SER A 48 23.34 -9.05 25.82
CA SER A 48 23.21 -10.16 24.86
C SER A 48 22.25 -11.27 25.31
N GLY A 49 21.67 -11.18 26.52
CA GLY A 49 20.74 -12.16 27.09
C GLY A 49 19.26 -11.87 26.81
N GLU A 50 18.41 -12.05 27.84
CA GLU A 50 16.96 -11.83 27.72
C GLU A 50 16.60 -10.35 27.54
N ILE A 51 15.59 -10.06 26.72
CA ILE A 51 15.16 -8.69 26.40
C ILE A 51 14.77 -7.90 27.65
N GLY A 52 14.08 -8.54 28.61
CA GLY A 52 13.74 -7.89 29.89
C GLY A 52 14.98 -7.48 30.69
N THR A 53 16.03 -8.29 30.67
CA THR A 53 17.32 -7.99 31.32
C THR A 53 18.03 -6.85 30.60
N MET A 54 18.05 -6.88 29.27
CA MET A 54 18.63 -5.82 28.44
C MET A 54 17.97 -4.45 28.70
N GLN A 55 16.63 -4.38 28.66
CA GLN A 55 15.88 -3.15 28.93
C GLN A 55 16.24 -2.57 30.31
N GLU A 56 16.36 -3.45 31.30
CA GLU A 56 16.70 -3.04 32.65
C GLU A 56 18.14 -2.53 32.77
N VAL A 57 19.11 -3.22 32.18
CA VAL A 57 20.52 -2.81 32.18
C VAL A 57 20.71 -1.46 31.51
N ILE A 58 20.07 -1.21 30.37
CA ILE A 58 20.14 0.09 29.69
C ILE A 58 19.46 1.18 30.50
N THR A 59 18.29 0.91 31.09
CA THR A 59 17.61 1.86 31.99
C THR A 59 18.51 2.26 33.16
N LEU A 60 19.21 1.29 33.75
CA LEU A 60 20.15 1.51 34.83
C LEU A 60 21.39 2.29 34.38
N LEU A 61 21.96 1.99 33.21
CA LEU A 61 23.10 2.74 32.64
C LEU A 61 22.76 4.20 32.35
N THR A 62 21.49 4.49 32.04
CA THR A 62 21.01 5.86 31.78
C THR A 62 20.40 6.55 33.00
N SER A 63 20.37 5.89 34.15
CA SER A 63 20.02 6.54 35.42
C SER A 63 21.12 7.50 35.86
N ASP A 64 20.82 8.45 36.75
CA ASP A 64 21.81 9.41 37.25
C ASP A 64 23.10 8.74 37.75
N GLY A 65 22.99 7.59 38.42
CA GLY A 65 24.14 6.81 38.89
C GLY A 65 24.90 6.07 37.77
N GLY A 66 24.21 5.65 36.72
CA GLY A 66 24.83 5.02 35.54
C GLY A 66 25.55 6.05 34.66
N LEU A 67 24.96 7.23 34.51
CA LEU A 67 25.56 8.35 33.78
C LEU A 67 26.88 8.81 34.43
N LEU A 68 26.98 8.78 35.77
CA LEU A 68 28.26 8.99 36.46
C LEU A 68 29.36 7.98 36.05
N ARG A 69 29.00 6.72 35.76
CA ARG A 69 29.97 5.71 35.31
C ARG A 69 30.39 5.93 33.85
N ILE A 70 29.51 6.48 33.04
CA ILE A 70 29.82 6.89 31.67
C ILE A 70 30.73 8.12 31.72
N ASP A 71 30.47 9.07 32.60
CA ASP A 71 31.33 10.24 32.79
C ASP A 71 32.74 9.85 33.28
N GLU A 72 32.85 8.88 34.20
CA GLU A 72 34.12 8.29 34.64
C GLU A 72 34.96 7.72 33.48
N LEU A 73 34.31 7.18 32.43
CA LEU A 73 34.97 6.73 31.21
C LEU A 73 35.49 7.91 30.37
N LEU A 74 34.73 9.01 30.30
CA LEU A 74 35.03 10.19 29.47
C LEU A 74 36.04 11.15 30.10
N GLU A 75 36.19 11.15 31.43
CA GLU A 75 37.15 12.00 32.16
C GLU A 75 38.61 11.52 32.05
N GLN A 76 38.88 10.40 31.37
CA GLN A 76 40.24 9.90 31.20
C GLN A 76 41.09 10.83 30.31
N PRO A 77 42.38 11.03 30.63
CA PRO A 77 43.22 11.99 29.90
C PRO A 77 43.79 11.36 28.62
N PHE A 78 42.93 11.10 27.63
CA PHE A 78 43.24 10.36 26.39
C PHE A 78 44.43 10.91 25.60
N GLU A 79 44.68 12.22 25.63
CA GLU A 79 45.83 12.87 24.96
C GLU A 79 47.19 12.53 25.59
N SER A 80 47.20 12.16 26.88
CA SER A 80 48.43 11.92 27.66
C SER A 80 48.79 10.44 27.79
N LEU A 81 47.93 9.54 27.30
CA LEU A 81 48.13 8.10 27.39
C LEU A 81 49.19 7.63 26.39
N SER A 82 50.10 6.76 26.85
CA SER A 82 50.99 6.04 25.93
C SER A 82 50.21 5.09 25.01
N PRO A 83 50.72 4.74 23.82
CA PRO A 83 50.03 3.83 22.91
C PRO A 83 49.63 2.49 23.54
N ALA A 84 50.45 1.93 24.44
CA ALA A 84 50.13 0.69 25.16
C ALA A 84 49.00 0.86 26.18
N GLN A 85 48.95 2.01 26.86
CA GLN A 85 47.86 2.34 27.78
C GLN A 85 46.56 2.61 27.03
N LEU A 86 46.62 3.32 25.90
CA LEU A 86 45.46 3.59 25.05
C LEU A 86 44.86 2.28 24.49
N ASN A 87 45.70 1.36 24.01
CA ASN A 87 45.22 0.05 23.53
C ASN A 87 44.52 -0.77 24.64
N ARG A 88 45.05 -0.70 25.87
CA ARG A 88 44.40 -1.35 27.03
C ARG A 88 43.03 -0.74 27.35
N VAL A 89 42.93 0.59 27.37
CA VAL A 89 41.65 1.30 27.61
C VAL A 89 40.66 1.04 26.47
N LEU A 90 41.13 1.03 25.23
CA LEU A 90 40.34 0.71 24.04
C LEU A 90 39.68 -0.66 24.19
N ASN A 91 40.46 -1.72 24.38
CA ASN A 91 39.93 -3.08 24.40
C ASN A 91 39.14 -3.41 25.66
N THR A 92 39.51 -2.88 26.84
CA THR A 92 38.88 -3.27 28.11
C THR A 92 37.70 -2.38 28.53
N GLN A 93 37.59 -1.16 28.01
CA GLN A 93 36.56 -0.19 28.44
C GLN A 93 35.76 0.38 27.27
N LEU A 94 36.43 1.00 26.29
CA LEU A 94 35.75 1.67 25.17
C LEU A 94 35.04 0.68 24.24
N MET A 95 35.68 -0.45 23.92
CA MET A 95 35.09 -1.45 23.01
C MET A 95 33.84 -2.12 23.59
N PRO A 96 33.81 -2.61 24.84
CA PRO A 96 32.57 -3.10 25.44
C PRO A 96 31.47 -2.03 25.45
N PHE A 97 31.81 -0.78 25.79
CA PHE A 97 30.89 0.35 25.76
C PHE A 97 30.34 0.63 24.35
N PHE A 98 31.20 0.74 23.34
CA PHE A 98 30.78 0.92 21.95
C PHE A 98 29.92 -0.25 21.46
N LYS A 99 30.27 -1.50 21.79
CA LYS A 99 29.48 -2.69 21.43
C LYS A 99 28.08 -2.69 22.06
N ILE A 100 27.92 -2.21 23.30
CA ILE A 100 26.59 -2.04 23.94
C ILE A 100 25.74 -1.05 23.15
N PHE A 101 26.27 0.14 22.88
CA PHE A 101 25.52 1.22 22.22
C PHE A 101 25.52 1.15 20.69
N THR A 102 26.15 0.14 20.10
CA THR A 102 25.97 -0.23 18.68
C THR A 102 25.23 -1.57 18.53
N HIS A 103 24.80 -2.18 19.64
CA HIS A 103 24.10 -3.46 19.62
C HIS A 103 22.77 -3.35 18.86
N VAL A 104 22.54 -4.26 17.93
CA VAL A 104 21.38 -4.24 17.02
C VAL A 104 20.06 -4.20 17.78
N ASN A 105 19.95 -4.95 18.88
CA ASN A 105 18.71 -4.99 19.66
C ASN A 105 18.39 -3.70 20.41
N ILE A 106 19.41 -2.94 20.77
CA ILE A 106 19.26 -1.67 21.48
C ILE A 106 18.94 -0.57 20.46
N MET A 107 19.72 -0.47 19.39
CA MET A 107 19.56 0.55 18.34
C MET A 107 18.19 0.55 17.65
N SER A 108 17.55 -0.61 17.57
CA SER A 108 16.21 -0.77 16.98
C SER A 108 15.07 -0.51 17.95
N SER A 109 15.31 -0.56 19.27
CA SER A 109 14.24 -0.53 20.25
C SER A 109 13.76 0.91 20.40
N VAL A 110 12.53 1.16 19.97
CA VAL A 110 11.89 2.48 20.09
C VAL A 110 11.74 2.86 21.56
N LEU A 111 11.52 1.87 22.44
CA LEU A 111 11.40 2.08 23.89
C LEU A 111 12.72 2.58 24.51
N MET A 112 13.87 2.13 24.00
CA MET A 112 15.20 2.53 24.49
C MET A 112 15.77 3.77 23.79
N GLN A 113 15.13 4.28 22.73
CA GLN A 113 15.66 5.36 21.90
C GLN A 113 15.95 6.64 22.67
N ALA A 114 15.11 6.99 23.65
CA ALA A 114 15.32 8.14 24.52
C ALA A 114 16.61 7.95 25.34
N ASN A 115 16.77 6.79 25.98
CA ASN A 115 17.93 6.42 26.79
C ASN A 115 19.23 6.48 25.95
N ILE A 116 19.20 5.92 24.73
CA ILE A 116 20.33 5.95 23.80
C ILE A 116 20.70 7.38 23.43
N THR A 117 19.70 8.20 23.08
CA THR A 117 19.89 9.61 22.75
C THR A 117 20.52 10.37 23.92
N THR A 118 20.08 10.11 25.15
CA THR A 118 20.68 10.69 26.36
C THR A 118 22.17 10.37 26.47
N VAL A 119 22.59 9.14 26.22
CA VAL A 119 24.01 8.74 26.28
C VAL A 119 24.82 9.44 25.20
N TYR A 120 24.35 9.47 23.95
CA TYR A 120 25.04 10.18 22.88
C TYR A 120 25.10 11.70 23.10
N ASN A 121 24.05 12.29 23.67
CA ASN A 121 24.01 13.73 24.00
C ASN A 121 24.99 14.07 25.12
N ILE A 122 25.09 13.23 26.16
CA ILE A 122 26.04 13.42 27.27
C ILE A 122 27.48 13.26 26.78
N MET A 123 27.75 12.26 25.93
CA MET A 123 29.06 12.11 25.31
C MET A 123 29.47 13.32 24.47
N TYR A 124 28.51 13.98 23.82
CA TYR A 124 28.79 15.17 23.01
C TYR A 124 28.88 16.45 23.85
N SER A 125 27.95 16.66 24.79
CA SER A 125 27.75 17.93 25.51
C SER A 125 28.49 18.04 26.85
N GLY A 126 29.20 16.97 27.27
CA GLY A 126 29.71 16.80 28.64
C GLY A 126 30.71 17.85 29.15
N ASP A 127 31.27 18.70 28.28
CA ASP A 127 32.30 19.69 28.63
C ASP A 127 32.00 21.13 28.20
N GLY A 128 30.81 21.42 27.65
CA GLY A 128 30.39 22.77 27.25
C GLY A 128 31.08 23.35 26.00
N GLU A 129 32.28 22.87 25.63
CA GLU A 129 33.01 23.21 24.39
C GLU A 129 33.08 22.07 23.37
N ASN A 130 32.47 20.91 23.65
CA ASN A 130 32.43 19.69 22.81
C ASN A 130 33.84 19.18 22.40
N ARG A 131 34.86 19.48 23.20
CA ARG A 131 36.28 19.28 22.85
C ARG A 131 36.76 17.87 23.18
N ARG A 132 36.31 17.30 24.31
CA ARG A 132 36.72 15.96 24.80
C ARG A 132 36.41 14.84 23.80
N VAL A 133 35.23 14.85 23.19
CA VAL A 133 34.82 13.79 22.25
C VAL A 133 35.64 13.84 20.95
N VAL A 134 35.96 15.05 20.46
CA VAL A 134 36.82 15.23 19.28
C VAL A 134 38.23 14.72 19.59
N LEU A 135 38.76 15.02 20.78
CA LEU A 135 40.08 14.55 21.21
C LEU A 135 40.14 13.02 21.35
N LEU A 136 39.11 12.40 21.91
CA LEU A 136 39.00 10.94 21.99
C LEU A 136 39.07 10.30 20.61
N PHE A 137 38.22 10.71 19.67
CA PHE A 137 38.19 10.11 18.34
C PHE A 137 39.43 10.45 17.49
N ALA A 138 40.05 11.61 17.70
CA ALA A 138 41.33 11.96 17.07
C ALA A 138 42.48 11.06 17.57
N ALA A 139 42.55 10.82 18.88
CA ALA A 139 43.52 9.90 19.48
C ALA A 139 43.33 8.46 18.97
N LEU A 140 42.08 7.99 18.89
CA LEU A 140 41.75 6.68 18.33
C LEU A 140 42.11 6.57 16.84
N ALA A 141 41.76 7.56 16.02
CA ALA A 141 42.07 7.55 14.59
C ALA A 141 43.59 7.51 14.34
N THR A 142 44.37 8.26 15.12
CA THR A 142 45.84 8.27 15.04
C THR A 142 46.44 6.96 15.54
N HIS A 143 45.92 6.40 16.64
CA HIS A 143 46.37 5.10 17.17
C HIS A 143 46.12 3.96 16.19
N LEU A 144 44.92 3.89 15.59
CA LEU A 144 44.55 2.86 14.61
C LEU A 144 45.28 3.02 13.27
N SER A 145 45.68 4.24 12.91
CA SER A 145 46.50 4.48 11.70
C SER A 145 47.97 4.09 11.90
N ASN A 146 48.45 4.10 13.15
CA ASN A 146 49.82 3.76 13.53
C ASN A 146 49.98 2.34 14.08
N SER A 147 48.89 1.65 14.45
CA SER A 147 48.93 0.22 14.76
C SER A 147 49.30 -0.55 13.50
N GLY A 148 50.12 -1.61 13.63
CA GLY A 148 50.83 -2.29 12.54
C GLY A 148 50.00 -3.01 11.48
N ILE A 149 48.81 -2.52 11.12
CA ILE A 149 47.97 -2.96 9.99
C ILE A 149 48.76 -3.01 8.67
N LEU A 150 49.83 -2.21 8.56
CA LEU A 150 50.71 -2.09 7.40
C LEU A 150 51.96 -3.00 7.43
N HIS A 151 52.16 -3.78 8.50
CA HIS A 151 53.37 -4.59 8.70
C HIS A 151 53.14 -6.10 8.70
N ALA A 152 51.98 -6.59 8.26
CA ALA A 152 51.86 -7.99 7.86
C ALA A 152 52.77 -8.22 6.65
N SER A 153 53.97 -8.75 6.93
CA SER A 153 54.92 -9.21 5.93
C SER A 153 54.25 -10.20 4.99
N TYR A 154 54.62 -10.11 3.71
CA TYR A 154 54.19 -10.93 2.56
C TYR A 154 54.27 -12.47 2.74
N GLU A 155 54.61 -12.99 3.92
CA GLU A 155 54.87 -14.41 4.16
C GLU A 155 53.84 -15.12 5.06
N ASP A 156 52.99 -14.40 5.82
CA ASP A 156 51.90 -15.01 6.61
C ASP A 156 50.55 -14.34 6.31
N ASP A 157 49.64 -15.07 5.66
CA ASP A 157 48.30 -14.66 5.16
C ASP A 157 47.26 -14.27 6.25
N GLU A 158 47.66 -14.07 7.52
CA GLU A 158 46.73 -13.77 8.62
C GLU A 158 46.67 -12.27 8.94
N VAL A 159 45.73 -11.58 8.28
CA VAL A 159 45.29 -10.24 8.71
C VAL A 159 44.57 -10.36 10.06
N ASP A 160 45.04 -9.63 11.07
CA ASP A 160 44.45 -9.64 12.41
C ASP A 160 43.00 -9.16 12.39
N THR A 161 42.07 -10.12 12.51
CA THR A 161 40.62 -9.89 12.45
C THR A 161 40.11 -9.03 13.60
N GLU A 162 40.80 -9.01 14.74
CA GLU A 162 40.37 -8.24 15.91
C GLU A 162 40.50 -6.74 15.64
N ILE A 163 41.58 -6.31 14.98
CA ILE A 163 41.81 -4.90 14.66
C ILE A 163 40.77 -4.39 13.65
N LEU A 164 40.38 -5.22 12.68
CA LEU A 164 39.34 -4.86 11.71
C LEU A 164 37.98 -4.63 12.40
N GLU A 165 37.62 -5.48 13.37
CA GLU A 165 36.40 -5.32 14.17
C GLU A 165 36.42 -4.02 15.00
N VAL A 166 37.58 -3.66 15.55
CA VAL A 166 37.77 -2.41 16.29
C VAL A 166 37.53 -1.19 15.40
N VAL A 167 38.08 -1.18 14.18
CA VAL A 167 37.86 -0.09 13.22
C VAL A 167 36.38 0.00 12.81
N GLU A 168 35.72 -1.13 12.51
CA GLU A 168 34.30 -1.15 12.15
C GLU A 168 33.41 -0.62 13.29
N THR A 169 33.62 -1.11 14.51
CA THR A 169 32.82 -0.72 15.69
C THR A 169 33.01 0.76 16.02
N THR A 170 34.25 1.26 15.93
CA THR A 170 34.58 2.67 16.19
C THR A 170 33.90 3.59 15.17
N LEU A 171 33.96 3.25 13.87
CA LEU A 171 33.30 4.01 12.82
C LEU A 171 31.77 3.93 12.90
N ALA A 172 31.21 2.77 13.27
CA ALA A 172 29.77 2.62 13.49
C ALA A 172 29.27 3.51 14.63
N PHE A 173 29.99 3.52 15.76
CA PHE A 173 29.65 4.36 16.90
C PHE A 173 29.79 5.85 16.57
N LEU A 174 30.89 6.26 15.92
CA LEU A 174 31.11 7.65 15.50
C LEU A 174 30.03 8.13 14.53
N SER A 175 29.69 7.29 13.54
CA SER A 175 28.61 7.57 12.58
C SER A 175 27.28 7.82 13.28
N LYS A 176 26.96 7.02 14.31
CA LYS A 176 25.74 7.18 15.09
C LYS A 176 25.78 8.42 16.00
N LEU A 177 26.93 8.74 16.59
CA LEU A 177 27.08 9.94 17.43
C LEU A 177 26.79 11.22 16.64
N VAL A 178 27.32 11.32 15.41
CA VAL A 178 27.07 12.45 14.49
C VAL A 178 25.63 12.46 13.97
N GLU A 179 24.98 11.28 13.87
CA GLU A 179 23.57 11.17 13.51
C GLU A 179 22.64 11.80 14.56
N VAL A 180 22.88 11.46 15.83
CA VAL A 180 22.02 11.85 16.94
C VAL A 180 22.21 13.33 17.29
N ASN A 181 23.44 13.83 17.16
CA ASN A 181 23.80 15.21 17.49
C ASN A 181 23.92 16.06 16.22
N THR A 182 22.88 16.80 15.86
CA THR A 182 22.90 17.70 14.69
C THR A 182 23.98 18.79 14.77
N SER A 183 24.29 19.28 15.97
CA SER A 183 25.38 20.24 16.20
C SER A 183 26.78 19.65 15.96
N ALA A 184 26.94 18.32 16.01
CA ALA A 184 28.19 17.66 15.66
C ALA A 184 28.48 17.72 14.15
N GLN A 185 27.45 17.83 13.30
CA GLN A 185 27.59 17.91 11.84
C GLN A 185 28.33 19.18 11.39
N ILE A 186 28.30 20.23 12.21
CA ILE A 186 28.89 21.56 11.92
C ILE A 186 30.29 21.69 12.54
N ASN A 187 30.71 20.76 13.40
CA ASN A 187 31.98 20.84 14.10
C ASN A 187 33.15 20.43 13.18
N PRO A 188 34.10 21.34 12.87
CA PRO A 188 35.20 21.05 11.94
C PRO A 188 36.18 19.98 12.46
N GLY A 189 36.20 19.71 13.78
CA GLY A 189 37.06 18.70 14.37
C GLY A 189 36.79 17.28 13.85
N PHE A 190 35.53 16.96 13.54
CA PHE A 190 35.18 15.64 12.98
C PHE A 190 35.61 15.45 11.53
N VAL A 191 35.76 16.53 10.76
CA VAL A 191 36.23 16.47 9.36
C VAL A 191 37.63 15.87 9.31
N SER A 192 38.57 16.40 10.11
CA SER A 192 39.94 15.87 10.19
C SER A 192 40.00 14.41 10.63
N ILE A 193 39.12 14.01 11.56
CA ILE A 193 39.01 12.61 12.02
C ILE A 193 38.54 11.72 10.87
N THR A 194 37.51 12.13 10.13
CA THR A 194 37.02 11.37 8.97
C THR A 194 38.04 11.26 7.85
N GLU A 195 38.81 12.31 7.58
CA GLU A 195 39.91 12.27 6.61
C GLU A 195 41.01 11.28 7.03
N THR A 196 41.31 11.21 8.33
CA THR A 196 42.28 10.25 8.87
C THR A 196 41.81 8.81 8.70
N PHE A 197 40.53 8.51 9.00
CA PHE A 197 39.95 7.19 8.74
C PHE A 197 39.86 6.88 7.24
N ALA A 198 39.58 7.87 6.39
CA ALA A 198 39.59 7.70 4.94
C ALA A 198 40.98 7.33 4.41
N ALA A 199 42.02 7.99 4.93
CA ALA A 199 43.41 7.67 4.60
C ALA A 199 43.79 6.26 5.08
N LEU A 200 43.34 5.85 6.27
CA LEU A 200 43.53 4.49 6.78
C LEU A 200 42.89 3.44 5.86
N LEU A 201 41.61 3.62 5.51
CA LEU A 201 40.90 2.66 4.65
C LEU A 201 41.50 2.57 3.23
N LYS A 202 42.01 3.68 2.68
CA LYS A 202 42.70 3.71 1.37
C LYS A 202 44.06 3.01 1.38
N ARG A 203 44.70 2.88 2.54
CA ARG A 203 46.03 2.24 2.69
C ARG A 203 45.94 0.72 2.90
N LEU A 204 44.74 0.16 3.07
CA LEU A 204 44.54 -1.28 3.24
C LEU A 204 44.78 -2.04 1.91
N PRO A 205 45.31 -3.28 1.96
CA PRO A 205 45.43 -4.13 0.78
C PRO A 205 44.07 -4.40 0.12
N GLU A 206 44.03 -4.58 -1.20
CA GLU A 206 42.79 -4.93 -1.94
C GLU A 206 42.13 -6.22 -1.41
N SER A 207 42.92 -7.16 -0.89
CA SER A 207 42.41 -8.39 -0.25
C SER A 207 41.52 -8.12 0.98
N VAL A 208 41.73 -6.99 1.67
CA VAL A 208 40.99 -6.58 2.87
C VAL A 208 39.92 -5.54 2.56
N ALA A 209 40.01 -4.85 1.40
CA ALA A 209 39.02 -3.88 0.95
C ALA A 209 37.60 -4.48 0.89
N PHE A 210 37.52 -5.77 0.56
CA PHE A 210 36.27 -6.54 0.54
C PHE A 210 35.64 -6.76 1.94
N VAL A 211 36.47 -6.92 2.98
CA VAL A 211 36.04 -7.12 4.38
C VAL A 211 35.66 -5.81 5.04
N MET A 212 36.41 -4.73 4.77
CA MET A 212 36.23 -3.42 5.41
C MET A 212 35.11 -2.57 4.79
N ARG A 213 34.29 -3.16 3.92
CA ARG A 213 33.24 -2.45 3.18
C ARG A 213 32.19 -1.78 4.08
N LYS A 214 31.84 -2.39 5.22
CA LYS A 214 30.94 -1.77 6.21
C LYS A 214 31.55 -0.53 6.86
N ALA A 215 32.83 -0.59 7.21
CA ALA A 215 33.57 0.56 7.70
C ALA A 215 33.60 1.67 6.64
N THR A 216 33.83 1.34 5.37
CA THR A 216 33.76 2.27 4.24
C THR A 216 32.35 2.87 4.05
N LYS A 217 31.28 2.08 4.22
CA LYS A 217 29.89 2.56 4.16
C LYS A 217 29.59 3.53 5.31
N ASN A 218 29.97 3.21 6.54
CA ASN A 218 29.80 4.08 7.70
C ASN A 218 30.62 5.37 7.56
N LEU A 219 31.83 5.29 7.01
CA LEU A 219 32.65 6.44 6.68
C LEU A 219 32.02 7.30 5.59
N GLY A 220 31.47 6.69 4.53
CA GLY A 220 30.76 7.41 3.48
C GLY A 220 29.54 8.16 4.03
N ARG A 221 28.76 7.53 4.93
CA ARG A 221 27.65 8.18 5.66
C ARG A 221 28.14 9.33 6.53
N LEU A 222 29.24 9.14 7.25
CA LEU A 222 29.88 10.18 8.04
C LEU A 222 30.30 11.35 7.15
N GLN A 223 30.99 11.08 6.05
CA GLN A 223 31.43 12.10 5.08
C GLN A 223 30.24 12.85 4.49
N GLN A 224 29.16 12.17 4.11
CA GLN A 224 27.91 12.77 3.61
C GLN A 224 27.23 13.68 4.64
N ARG A 225 27.20 13.27 5.92
CA ARG A 225 26.62 14.06 7.02
C ARG A 225 27.51 15.21 7.45
N LEU A 226 28.83 15.04 7.33
CA LEU A 226 29.86 16.02 7.65
C LEU A 226 30.29 16.84 6.43
N VAL A 227 29.56 16.80 5.31
CA VAL A 227 29.80 17.68 4.15
C VAL A 227 29.67 19.13 4.62
N ILE A 228 30.81 19.66 5.10
CA ILE A 228 31.50 20.84 4.62
C ILE A 228 30.49 21.87 4.14
N GLY A 229 30.28 22.92 4.93
CA GLY A 229 29.40 24.05 4.59
C GLY A 229 29.76 24.82 3.31
N GLN A 230 30.54 24.25 2.39
CA GLN A 230 30.89 24.73 1.05
C GLN A 230 31.30 23.53 0.16
N ALA A 231 30.35 22.76 -0.39
CA ALA A 231 30.43 22.15 -1.73
C ALA A 231 29.25 21.17 -1.93
N LEU A 232 28.24 21.63 -2.67
CA LEU A 232 27.54 20.77 -3.61
C LEU A 232 28.52 20.48 -4.76
N PRO A 233 29.00 19.24 -4.97
CA PRO A 233 29.34 18.81 -6.32
C PRO A 233 28.01 18.45 -7.00
N ASP A 234 27.39 19.23 -7.89
CA ASP A 234 27.82 20.35 -8.70
C ASP A 234 26.71 21.42 -8.73
N ALA A 235 26.83 22.42 -7.87
CA ALA A 235 26.32 23.76 -8.16
C ALA A 235 27.52 24.62 -8.57
N GLN A 236 28.29 24.18 -9.58
CA GLN A 236 29.07 25.15 -10.34
C GLN A 236 28.05 25.96 -11.14
N ASP A 237 28.11 27.28 -10.97
CA ASP A 237 27.53 28.26 -11.88
C ASP A 237 27.52 27.68 -13.29
N VAL A 238 26.32 27.50 -13.86
CA VAL A 238 26.18 27.23 -15.29
C VAL A 238 26.63 28.50 -16.02
N GLN A 239 27.94 28.71 -16.10
CA GLN A 239 28.53 29.52 -17.14
C GLN A 239 28.18 28.80 -18.43
N ARG A 240 27.14 29.33 -19.10
CA ARG A 240 26.65 28.87 -20.40
C ARG A 240 27.84 28.44 -21.28
N PRO A 241 28.02 27.14 -21.54
CA PRO A 241 28.90 26.71 -22.61
C PRO A 241 28.24 27.16 -23.90
N THR A 242 28.83 28.16 -24.54
CA THR A 242 28.50 28.55 -25.91
C THR A 242 28.84 27.39 -26.83
N GLY A 243 27.88 26.49 -27.05
CA GLY A 243 28.08 25.33 -27.91
C GLY A 243 27.01 24.25 -27.79
N ALA A 244 25.73 24.59 -27.74
CA ALA A 244 24.65 23.59 -27.84
C ALA A 244 23.61 24.01 -28.89
N ARG A 245 23.25 23.07 -29.75
CA ARG A 245 22.13 23.18 -30.69
C ARG A 245 20.90 23.67 -29.94
N ALA A 246 20.20 24.65 -30.50
CA ALA A 246 19.01 25.24 -29.89
C ALA A 246 17.91 24.19 -29.71
N THR A 247 17.78 23.66 -28.49
CA THR A 247 16.58 23.00 -28.01
C THR A 247 15.64 24.10 -27.51
N PHE A 248 14.43 24.17 -28.06
CA PHE A 248 13.36 25.01 -27.52
C PHE A 248 12.97 24.45 -26.15
N GLN A 249 13.54 24.99 -25.06
CA GLN A 249 13.05 24.75 -23.70
C GLN A 249 11.96 25.78 -23.40
N LEU A 250 10.73 25.32 -23.15
CA LEU A 250 9.74 26.17 -22.50
C LEU A 250 10.26 26.47 -21.10
N ALA A 251 10.40 27.75 -20.74
CA ALA A 251 10.72 28.14 -19.38
C ALA A 251 9.62 27.61 -18.44
N ARG A 252 9.97 26.61 -17.62
CA ARG A 252 9.08 26.04 -16.61
C ARG A 252 9.32 26.78 -15.30
N GLU A 253 8.23 27.09 -14.62
CA GLU A 253 8.31 27.81 -13.35
C GLU A 253 8.76 26.89 -12.21
N MET A 254 9.78 27.31 -11.46
CA MET A 254 10.43 26.51 -10.40
C MET A 254 9.59 26.44 -9.10
N PRO A 255 9.88 25.51 -8.17
CA PRO A 255 9.11 25.38 -6.92
C PRO A 255 9.42 26.48 -5.90
N GLY A 256 8.43 26.82 -5.09
CA GLY A 256 8.54 27.72 -3.94
C GLY A 256 9.22 29.06 -4.24
N GLU A 257 10.28 29.37 -3.49
CA GLU A 257 11.04 30.63 -3.59
C GLU A 257 11.90 30.72 -4.86
N LEU A 258 12.10 29.61 -5.58
CA LEU A 258 12.85 29.60 -6.84
C LEU A 258 12.01 30.13 -8.01
N SER A 259 10.69 30.29 -7.84
CA SER A 259 9.83 30.92 -8.84
C SER A 259 10.10 32.42 -8.93
N GLU A 260 10.13 32.98 -10.14
CA GLU A 260 10.29 34.42 -10.38
C GLU A 260 9.15 35.26 -9.77
N GLU A 261 7.94 34.70 -9.68
CA GLU A 261 6.76 35.35 -9.08
C GLU A 261 6.60 35.02 -7.58
N GLY A 262 7.58 34.31 -6.99
CA GLY A 262 7.50 33.79 -5.63
C GLY A 262 6.53 32.61 -5.48
N ARG A 263 6.31 32.19 -4.23
CA ARG A 263 5.50 31.01 -3.87
C ARG A 263 4.08 31.08 -4.44
N ARG A 264 3.58 29.96 -4.97
CA ARG A 264 2.21 29.85 -5.53
C ARG A 264 1.11 29.89 -4.47
N HIS A 265 1.41 29.38 -3.28
CA HIS A 265 0.55 29.31 -2.09
C HIS A 265 1.41 28.97 -0.86
N ASP A 266 0.80 28.95 0.33
CA ASP A 266 1.47 28.59 1.59
C ASP A 266 2.16 27.22 1.59
N ASN A 267 1.63 26.26 0.83
CA ASN A 267 2.18 24.90 0.71
C ASN A 267 3.19 24.68 -0.44
N ASP A 268 3.62 25.75 -1.13
CA ASP A 268 4.60 25.68 -2.23
C ASP A 268 6.02 25.88 -1.68
N HIS A 269 6.71 24.78 -1.39
CA HIS A 269 8.06 24.76 -0.85
C HIS A 269 9.07 24.14 -1.81
N VAL A 270 10.33 24.57 -1.69
CA VAL A 270 11.46 23.95 -2.40
C VAL A 270 11.72 22.55 -1.85
N ASP A 271 11.75 22.41 -0.53
CA ASP A 271 11.95 21.13 0.14
C ASP A 271 10.62 20.41 0.36
N ILE A 272 10.53 19.15 -0.07
CA ILE A 272 9.34 18.32 0.09
C ILE A 272 8.97 18.04 1.55
N ARG A 273 9.91 18.16 2.49
CA ARG A 273 9.67 17.93 3.93
C ARG A 273 8.71 18.95 4.54
N ASP A 274 8.67 20.14 3.97
CA ASP A 274 7.82 21.23 4.43
C ASP A 274 6.42 21.19 3.75
N ILE A 275 6.25 20.37 2.72
CA ILE A 275 4.99 20.25 1.97
C ILE A 275 4.00 19.37 2.75
N ALA A 276 2.84 19.92 3.10
CA ALA A 276 1.72 19.17 3.66
C ALA A 276 1.14 18.20 2.61
N ILE A 277 0.88 16.95 3.03
CA ILE A 277 0.35 15.90 2.16
C ILE A 277 -1.04 16.27 1.65
N LEU A 278 -1.97 16.56 2.55
CA LEU A 278 -3.29 17.07 2.18
C LEU A 278 -3.20 18.54 1.77
N PRO A 279 -4.06 19.00 0.86
CA PRO A 279 -3.95 20.34 0.31
C PRO A 279 -4.41 21.37 1.35
N THR A 280 -3.70 22.50 1.41
CA THR A 280 -4.09 23.63 2.26
C THR A 280 -5.20 24.45 1.62
N LEU A 281 -5.83 25.34 2.41
CA LEU A 281 -6.86 26.23 1.87
C LEU A 281 -6.31 27.15 0.75
N GLN A 282 -5.11 27.70 0.90
CA GLN A 282 -4.53 28.58 -0.13
C GLN A 282 -4.12 27.80 -1.38
N GLU A 283 -3.68 26.54 -1.23
CA GLU A 283 -3.42 25.64 -2.36
C GLU A 283 -4.72 25.35 -3.14
N ILE A 284 -5.83 25.06 -2.44
CA ILE A 284 -7.15 24.88 -3.07
C ILE A 284 -7.58 26.15 -3.82
N GLN A 285 -7.32 27.34 -3.28
CA GLN A 285 -7.71 28.61 -3.90
C GLN A 285 -6.76 29.07 -5.03
N SER A 286 -5.56 28.50 -5.13
CA SER A 286 -4.53 28.96 -6.07
C SER A 286 -4.94 28.73 -7.52
N SER A 287 -4.67 29.70 -8.40
CA SER A 287 -4.93 29.63 -9.85
C SER A 287 -3.71 29.20 -10.66
N ARG A 288 -2.52 29.14 -10.05
CA ARG A 288 -1.26 28.73 -10.69
C ARG A 288 -1.16 27.20 -10.66
N ASN A 289 -0.59 26.60 -11.72
CA ASN A 289 -0.38 25.14 -11.74
C ASN A 289 0.85 24.77 -10.90
N GLU A 290 0.82 23.58 -10.31
CA GLU A 290 1.93 23.04 -9.52
C GLU A 290 3.21 22.81 -10.35
N TYR A 291 4.35 22.85 -9.66
CA TYR A 291 5.61 22.38 -10.21
C TYR A 291 5.67 20.84 -10.19
N LEU A 292 5.69 20.25 -11.38
CA LEU A 292 5.82 18.80 -11.60
C LEU A 292 7.12 18.51 -12.36
N PRO A 293 8.09 17.80 -11.76
CA PRO A 293 9.33 17.43 -12.45
C PRO A 293 9.07 16.40 -13.56
N VAL A 294 9.74 16.57 -14.70
CA VAL A 294 9.64 15.68 -15.86
C VAL A 294 10.51 14.44 -15.73
N ALA A 295 10.44 13.54 -16.70
CA ALA A 295 11.27 12.35 -16.77
C ALA A 295 12.77 12.69 -16.98
N ASP A 296 13.10 13.79 -17.66
CA ASP A 296 14.49 14.21 -17.90
C ASP A 296 15.13 14.77 -16.61
N PRO A 297 16.16 14.10 -16.05
CA PRO A 297 16.83 14.52 -14.81
C PRO A 297 17.50 15.89 -14.88
N ARG A 298 17.83 16.38 -16.08
CA ARG A 298 18.53 17.65 -16.28
C ARG A 298 17.61 18.87 -16.11
N GLU A 299 16.30 18.65 -16.14
CA GLU A 299 15.30 19.70 -15.93
C GLU A 299 14.84 19.78 -14.46
N TRP A 300 15.39 18.95 -13.59
CA TRP A 300 15.06 18.96 -12.17
C TRP A 300 15.75 20.11 -11.44
N HIS A 301 15.07 20.69 -10.45
CA HIS A 301 15.68 21.69 -9.58
C HIS A 301 16.70 21.08 -8.60
N LEU A 302 16.64 19.77 -8.37
CA LEU A 302 17.60 18.99 -7.58
C LEU A 302 18.13 17.84 -8.42
N GLY A 303 19.44 17.62 -8.40
CA GLY A 303 20.09 16.50 -9.09
C GLY A 303 20.17 15.22 -8.25
N GLY A 304 20.61 14.13 -8.89
CA GLY A 304 20.94 12.86 -8.25
C GLY A 304 19.77 12.18 -7.53
N ILE A 305 20.05 11.49 -6.42
CA ILE A 305 19.03 10.72 -5.69
C ILE A 305 17.98 11.60 -5.01
N ILE A 306 18.37 12.81 -4.59
CA ILE A 306 17.48 13.78 -3.94
C ILE A 306 16.43 14.23 -4.95
N GLY A 307 16.85 14.58 -6.16
CA GLY A 307 15.95 14.91 -7.26
C GLY A 307 14.99 13.78 -7.64
N LEU A 308 15.47 12.53 -7.61
CA LEU A 308 14.63 11.36 -7.88
C LEU A 308 13.51 11.22 -6.82
N VAL A 309 13.85 11.36 -5.53
CA VAL A 309 12.89 11.28 -4.43
C VAL A 309 11.90 12.45 -4.48
N ASP A 310 12.38 13.67 -4.74
CA ASP A 310 11.54 14.86 -4.92
C ASP A 310 10.53 14.68 -6.06
N ARG A 311 11.00 14.24 -7.24
CA ARG A 311 10.16 13.97 -8.39
C ARG A 311 9.04 13.00 -8.05
N HIS A 312 9.37 11.86 -7.46
CA HIS A 312 8.36 10.85 -7.13
C HIS A 312 7.40 11.31 -6.04
N PHE A 313 7.84 12.12 -5.08
CA PHE A 313 6.95 12.74 -4.09
C PHE A 313 5.94 13.68 -4.77
N ARG A 314 6.42 14.62 -5.60
CA ARG A 314 5.56 15.63 -6.25
C ARG A 314 4.57 14.99 -7.23
N LEU A 315 5.02 14.04 -8.05
CA LEU A 315 4.15 13.34 -9.00
C LEU A 315 3.14 12.42 -8.32
N LEU A 316 3.54 11.66 -7.30
CA LEU A 316 2.59 10.80 -6.56
C LEU A 316 1.58 11.65 -5.77
N ARG A 317 2.01 12.77 -5.20
CA ARG A 317 1.12 13.73 -4.55
C ARG A 317 0.15 14.33 -5.56
N GLU A 318 0.57 14.72 -6.76
CA GLU A 318 -0.35 15.23 -7.78
C GLU A 318 -1.32 14.15 -8.28
N ASP A 319 -0.84 12.90 -8.47
CA ASP A 319 -1.68 11.76 -8.86
C ASP A 319 -2.85 11.53 -7.89
N THR A 320 -2.58 11.67 -6.58
CA THR A 320 -3.55 11.33 -5.52
C THR A 320 -4.29 12.54 -4.95
N VAL A 321 -3.57 13.63 -4.66
CA VAL A 321 -4.08 14.84 -4.00
C VAL A 321 -4.55 15.89 -5.01
N GLY A 322 -4.01 15.92 -6.24
CA GLY A 322 -4.42 16.89 -7.26
C GLY A 322 -5.93 16.85 -7.55
N GLN A 323 -6.51 15.64 -7.59
CA GLN A 323 -7.97 15.46 -7.74
C GLN A 323 -8.76 16.01 -6.55
N LEU A 324 -8.25 15.86 -5.34
CA LEU A 324 -8.86 16.39 -4.11
C LEU A 324 -8.88 17.92 -4.14
N ARG A 325 -7.72 18.51 -4.48
CA ARG A 325 -7.54 19.96 -4.59
C ARG A 325 -8.51 20.57 -5.60
N ASP A 326 -8.52 20.04 -6.83
CA ASP A 326 -9.30 20.61 -7.92
C ASP A 326 -10.82 20.52 -7.67
N ALA A 327 -11.31 19.40 -7.12
CA ALA A 327 -12.72 19.23 -6.79
C ALA A 327 -13.14 20.06 -5.56
N SER A 328 -12.31 20.16 -4.52
CA SER A 328 -12.57 21.07 -3.40
C SER A 328 -12.59 22.53 -3.84
N LYS A 329 -11.73 22.92 -4.78
CA LYS A 329 -11.70 24.28 -5.34
C LYS A 329 -13.01 24.63 -6.01
N PHE A 330 -13.49 23.76 -6.89
CA PHE A 330 -14.74 23.96 -7.61
C PHE A 330 -15.93 24.16 -6.66
N GLU A 331 -16.04 23.32 -5.63
CA GLU A 331 -17.13 23.42 -4.66
C GLU A 331 -17.01 24.65 -3.75
N LEU A 332 -15.79 25.03 -3.35
CA LEU A 332 -15.55 26.22 -2.54
C LEU A 332 -15.91 27.50 -3.30
N GLU A 333 -15.54 27.59 -4.59
CA GLU A 333 -15.90 28.72 -5.46
C GLU A 333 -17.42 28.86 -5.62
N ARG A 334 -18.14 27.72 -5.70
CA ARG A 334 -19.61 27.67 -5.76
C ARG A 334 -20.25 28.18 -4.48
N LEU A 335 -19.76 27.75 -3.31
CA LEU A 335 -20.25 28.21 -2.01
C LEU A 335 -20.05 29.72 -1.80
N GLN A 336 -18.89 30.24 -2.21
CA GLN A 336 -18.55 31.65 -2.07
C GLN A 336 -19.29 32.54 -3.10
N ASN A 337 -19.68 32.00 -4.25
CA ASN A 337 -20.35 32.76 -5.31
C ASN A 337 -21.63 32.06 -5.86
N PRO A 338 -22.72 31.98 -5.07
CA PRO A 338 -23.94 31.25 -5.47
C PRO A 338 -24.63 31.79 -6.74
N SER A 339 -24.45 33.08 -7.03
CA SER A 339 -25.12 33.79 -8.13
C SER A 339 -24.36 33.72 -9.47
N ARG A 340 -23.12 33.24 -9.46
CA ARG A 340 -22.29 33.17 -10.67
C ARG A 340 -22.61 31.87 -11.39
N GLN A 341 -23.30 31.94 -12.54
CA GLN A 341 -23.35 30.82 -13.46
C GLN A 341 -21.92 30.57 -13.94
N ILE A 342 -21.22 29.63 -13.31
CA ILE A 342 -19.95 29.13 -13.82
C ILE A 342 -20.30 28.43 -15.13
N GLU A 343 -19.95 29.05 -16.26
CA GLU A 343 -20.08 28.42 -17.57
C GLU A 343 -19.35 27.07 -17.48
N HIS A 344 -20.09 25.98 -17.65
CA HIS A 344 -19.52 24.65 -17.88
C HIS A 344 -18.71 24.72 -19.18
N ASN A 345 -17.45 25.16 -19.10
CA ASN A 345 -16.47 24.85 -20.11
C ASN A 345 -16.24 23.34 -20.04
N ASN A 346 -17.08 22.60 -20.78
CA ASN A 346 -17.03 21.18 -21.07
C ASN A 346 -15.77 20.78 -21.87
N SER A 347 -14.62 21.38 -21.57
CA SER A 347 -13.40 21.24 -22.34
C SER A 347 -12.19 21.20 -21.42
N ARG A 348 -11.80 19.96 -21.08
CA ARG A 348 -10.48 19.54 -20.60
C ARG A 348 -10.17 19.83 -19.13
N ARG A 349 -10.70 19.01 -18.24
CA ARG A 349 -9.93 18.28 -17.22
C ARG A 349 -10.87 17.20 -16.69
N GLN A 350 -10.45 15.94 -16.83
CA GLN A 350 -11.21 14.77 -16.39
C GLN A 350 -11.25 14.81 -14.85
N SER A 351 -12.19 15.56 -14.29
CA SER A 351 -12.39 15.60 -12.84
C SER A 351 -12.88 14.22 -12.39
N ALA A 352 -12.23 13.68 -11.36
CA ALA A 352 -12.64 12.46 -10.71
C ALA A 352 -14.11 12.54 -10.26
N ARG A 353 -14.80 11.39 -10.21
CA ARG A 353 -16.18 11.29 -9.71
C ARG A 353 -16.21 11.72 -8.25
N THR A 354 -16.63 12.94 -7.95
CA THR A 354 -16.86 13.40 -6.58
C THR A 354 -18.35 13.53 -6.31
N TYR A 355 -18.76 13.29 -5.07
CA TYR A 355 -20.14 13.52 -4.63
C TYR A 355 -20.19 14.70 -3.68
N VAL A 356 -21.07 15.65 -3.97
CA VAL A 356 -21.26 16.84 -3.14
C VAL A 356 -22.57 16.70 -2.38
N TYR A 357 -22.51 16.90 -1.07
CA TYR A 357 -23.65 16.91 -0.17
C TYR A 357 -23.82 18.33 0.40
N ASN A 358 -25.03 18.86 0.25
CA ASN A 358 -25.40 20.20 0.69
C ASN A 358 -26.13 20.15 2.05
N ASP A 359 -26.34 21.32 2.65
CA ASP A 359 -27.05 21.51 3.91
C ASP A 359 -26.47 20.66 5.05
N VAL A 360 -25.14 20.68 5.16
CA VAL A 360 -24.41 19.91 6.16
C VAL A 360 -24.43 20.63 7.51
N TYR A 361 -24.72 19.91 8.58
CA TYR A 361 -24.69 20.42 9.95
C TYR A 361 -23.99 19.44 10.88
N ILE A 362 -23.05 19.93 11.67
CA ILE A 362 -22.44 19.15 12.74
C ILE A 362 -23.41 19.15 13.93
N ILE A 363 -23.80 17.96 14.38
CA ILE A 363 -24.80 17.79 15.46
C ILE A 363 -24.11 17.58 16.79
N SER A 364 -23.11 16.70 16.79
CA SER A 364 -22.54 16.13 17.99
C SER A 364 -21.10 15.72 17.73
N ALA A 365 -20.28 15.84 18.76
CA ALA A 365 -18.91 15.32 18.79
C ALA A 365 -18.74 14.47 20.05
N ALA A 366 -18.02 13.35 19.90
CA ALA A 366 -17.67 12.49 21.02
C ALA A 366 -16.22 12.02 20.87
N PHE A 367 -15.63 11.58 21.97
CA PHE A 367 -14.25 11.10 22.00
C PHE A 367 -14.19 9.66 22.51
N ASP A 368 -13.67 8.76 21.68
CA ASP A 368 -13.51 7.34 22.00
C ASP A 368 -12.07 7.01 22.43
N GLU A 369 -11.92 6.16 23.45
CA GLU A 369 -10.63 5.75 24.01
C GLU A 369 -9.65 5.20 22.95
N TYR A 370 -10.17 4.47 21.95
CA TYR A 370 -9.37 3.77 20.93
C TYR A 370 -9.42 4.45 19.57
N ARG A 371 -10.56 5.04 19.21
CA ARG A 371 -10.82 5.64 17.88
C ARG A 371 -10.62 7.15 17.84
N GLY A 372 -10.43 7.80 19.00
CA GLY A 372 -10.23 9.24 19.11
C GLY A 372 -11.51 10.04 18.83
N ALA A 373 -11.33 11.27 18.34
CA ALA A 373 -12.43 12.19 18.06
C ALA A 373 -13.35 11.70 16.93
N GLN A 374 -14.66 11.81 17.15
CA GLN A 374 -15.70 11.50 16.18
C GLN A 374 -16.72 12.64 16.15
N VAL A 375 -17.20 12.95 14.95
CA VAL A 375 -18.18 14.01 14.69
C VAL A 375 -19.32 13.42 13.87
N ALA A 376 -20.56 13.63 14.34
CA ALA A 376 -21.77 13.26 13.62
C ALA A 376 -22.28 14.47 12.83
N MET A 377 -22.47 14.28 11.53
CA MET A 377 -22.93 15.30 10.60
C MET A 377 -24.24 14.89 9.94
N ARG A 378 -25.23 15.79 9.95
CA ARG A 378 -26.50 15.68 9.21
C ARG A 378 -26.36 16.35 7.86
N PHE A 379 -26.97 15.80 6.83
CA PHE A 379 -27.03 16.40 5.50
C PHE A 379 -28.33 16.05 4.78
N ALA A 380 -28.65 16.82 3.73
CA ALA A 380 -29.80 16.55 2.88
C ALA A 380 -29.61 15.25 2.08
N ARG A 381 -30.66 14.44 1.98
CA ARG A 381 -30.58 13.18 1.23
C ARG A 381 -30.35 13.44 -0.26
N PRO A 382 -29.57 12.59 -0.95
CA PRO A 382 -29.50 12.62 -2.40
C PRO A 382 -30.90 12.40 -3.01
N GLU A 383 -31.26 13.17 -4.05
CA GLU A 383 -32.57 13.07 -4.71
C GLU A 383 -32.86 11.64 -5.25
N ALA A 384 -31.81 10.92 -5.64
CA ALA A 384 -31.86 9.52 -6.08
C ALA A 384 -32.25 8.53 -4.96
N ASN A 385 -32.18 8.93 -3.69
CA ASN A 385 -32.53 8.11 -2.52
C ASN A 385 -33.83 8.56 -1.85
N ASN A 386 -34.87 8.81 -2.66
CA ASN A 386 -36.21 9.22 -2.21
C ASN A 386 -37.13 8.05 -1.79
N GLN A 387 -36.55 6.90 -1.45
CA GLN A 387 -37.32 5.70 -1.11
C GLN A 387 -37.95 5.80 0.29
N GLN A 388 -39.18 5.30 0.43
CA GLN A 388 -39.97 5.44 1.67
C GLN A 388 -39.61 4.38 2.74
N SER A 389 -39.12 3.20 2.36
CA SER A 389 -38.81 2.13 3.31
C SER A 389 -37.36 2.19 3.81
N LYS A 390 -37.12 1.73 5.03
CA LYS A 390 -35.77 1.66 5.61
C LYS A 390 -34.88 0.68 4.84
N ASP A 391 -35.39 -0.50 4.52
CA ASP A 391 -34.62 -1.56 3.86
C ASP A 391 -34.18 -1.16 2.45
N ALA A 392 -35.04 -0.47 1.70
CA ALA A 392 -34.72 -0.08 0.33
C ALA A 392 -33.74 1.11 0.31
N ARG A 393 -33.82 2.03 1.29
CA ARG A 393 -32.78 3.05 1.52
C ARG A 393 -31.43 2.43 1.88
N LYS A 394 -31.43 1.40 2.73
CA LYS A 394 -30.21 0.66 3.07
C LYS A 394 -29.61 0.01 1.84
N GLU A 395 -30.45 -0.67 1.05
CA GLU A 395 -30.06 -1.31 -0.19
C GLU A 395 -29.43 -0.31 -1.17
N TRP A 396 -29.98 0.91 -1.29
CA TRP A 396 -29.40 1.97 -2.12
C TRP A 396 -27.99 2.41 -1.66
N TRP A 397 -27.79 2.60 -0.35
CA TRP A 397 -26.46 2.94 0.20
C TRP A 397 -25.45 1.80 0.02
N ASP A 398 -25.88 0.55 0.29
CA ASP A 398 -25.03 -0.63 0.13
C ASP A 398 -24.61 -0.83 -1.34
N HIS A 399 -25.50 -0.59 -2.31
CA HIS A 399 -25.20 -0.69 -3.74
C HIS A 399 -24.38 0.50 -4.27
N SER A 400 -24.61 1.70 -3.76
CA SER A 400 -23.88 2.89 -4.21
C SER A 400 -22.45 2.97 -3.64
N LYS A 401 -22.16 2.24 -2.54
CA LYS A 401 -20.88 2.27 -1.80
C LYS A 401 -20.42 3.69 -1.41
N ARG A 402 -21.35 4.65 -1.36
CA ARG A 402 -21.08 6.04 -0.96
C ARG A 402 -20.96 6.15 0.54
N LEU A 403 -20.10 7.06 0.98
CA LEU A 403 -19.76 7.27 2.39
C LEU A 403 -19.41 5.94 3.09
N GLY A 404 -18.71 5.07 2.35
CA GLY A 404 -18.18 3.82 2.87
C GLY A 404 -17.15 4.04 3.99
N PRO A 405 -16.81 2.98 4.75
CA PRO A 405 -15.83 3.08 5.82
C PRO A 405 -14.45 3.49 5.28
N ASP A 406 -13.78 4.39 6.01
CA ASP A 406 -12.46 4.95 5.67
C ASP A 406 -12.40 5.81 4.39
N THR A 407 -13.55 6.19 3.81
CA THR A 407 -13.63 7.16 2.70
C THR A 407 -13.21 8.55 3.16
N LEU A 408 -12.39 9.24 2.36
CA LEU A 408 -11.99 10.62 2.60
C LEU A 408 -13.09 11.59 2.17
N ILE A 409 -13.41 12.55 3.03
CA ILE A 409 -14.35 13.64 2.78
C ILE A 409 -13.71 14.98 3.13
N CYS A 410 -14.13 16.05 2.47
CA CYS A 410 -13.72 17.42 2.77
C CYS A 410 -14.95 18.26 3.11
N LEU A 411 -14.95 18.84 4.31
CA LEU A 411 -15.96 19.79 4.77
C LEU A 411 -15.51 21.21 4.39
N LEU A 412 -16.34 21.91 3.62
CA LEU A 412 -16.08 23.25 3.12
C LEU A 412 -17.11 24.23 3.69
N SER A 413 -16.66 25.43 4.05
CA SER A 413 -17.51 26.53 4.54
C SER A 413 -17.57 27.68 3.54
N SER A 414 -18.73 28.33 3.43
CA SER A 414 -18.90 29.59 2.71
C SER A 414 -17.98 30.72 3.19
N GLU A 415 -17.47 30.62 4.43
CA GLU A 415 -16.52 31.59 5.01
C GLU A 415 -15.07 31.35 4.54
N GLY A 416 -14.81 30.29 3.75
CA GLY A 416 -13.47 29.95 3.29
C GLY A 416 -12.70 29.11 4.29
N SER A 417 -13.27 27.97 4.72
CA SER A 417 -12.53 26.96 5.48
C SER A 417 -12.65 25.59 4.79
N ALA A 418 -11.63 24.76 4.95
CA ALA A 418 -11.57 23.40 4.41
C ALA A 418 -11.00 22.45 5.47
N THR A 419 -11.74 21.40 5.82
CA THR A 419 -11.30 20.39 6.80
C THR A 419 -11.50 18.98 6.25
N PHE A 420 -10.44 18.17 6.23
CA PHE A 420 -10.50 16.80 5.77
C PHE A 420 -10.87 15.84 6.92
N LEU A 421 -11.86 14.99 6.67
CA LEU A 421 -12.31 13.95 7.60
C LEU A 421 -12.34 12.59 6.91
N VAL A 422 -12.35 11.53 7.69
CA VAL A 422 -12.45 10.14 7.22
C VAL A 422 -13.71 9.52 7.81
N VAL A 423 -14.53 8.87 7.00
CA VAL A 423 -15.76 8.21 7.48
C VAL A 423 -15.41 7.08 8.45
N ALA A 424 -16.05 7.07 9.61
CA ALA A 424 -15.75 6.12 10.67
C ALA A 424 -16.30 4.72 10.33
N SER A 425 -15.42 3.71 10.36
CA SER A 425 -15.82 2.32 10.15
C SER A 425 -16.69 1.77 11.30
N GLN A 426 -17.70 0.96 10.96
CA GLN A 426 -18.47 0.18 11.93
C GLN A 426 -17.62 -1.02 12.38
N GLY A 427 -16.88 -0.86 13.49
CA GLY A 427 -16.16 -1.99 14.10
C GLY A 427 -17.10 -3.05 14.71
N GLN A 428 -16.54 -4.05 15.41
CA GLN A 428 -17.33 -5.12 16.08
C GLN A 428 -18.36 -4.61 17.11
N LYS A 429 -18.19 -3.38 17.62
CA LYS A 429 -19.21 -2.63 18.38
C LYS A 429 -19.30 -1.20 17.86
N PRO A 430 -20.51 -0.66 17.63
CA PRO A 430 -20.70 0.75 17.31
C PRO A 430 -20.35 1.62 18.52
N THR A 431 -19.74 2.79 18.29
CA THR A 431 -19.64 3.84 19.32
C THR A 431 -21.03 4.39 19.66
N GLY A 432 -21.17 5.12 20.76
CA GLY A 432 -22.46 5.73 21.15
C GLY A 432 -23.10 6.52 20.01
N LEU A 433 -22.30 7.33 19.29
CA LEU A 433 -22.75 8.07 18.11
C LEU A 433 -23.14 7.18 16.93
N GLN A 434 -22.37 6.12 16.64
CA GLN A 434 -22.69 5.19 15.55
C GLN A 434 -23.93 4.34 15.81
N ALA A 435 -24.34 4.21 17.08
CA ALA A 435 -25.59 3.54 17.45
C ALA A 435 -26.81 4.46 17.31
N GLU A 436 -26.62 5.78 17.46
CA GLU A 436 -27.67 6.79 17.41
C GLU A 436 -27.89 7.36 15.99
N TYR A 437 -26.80 7.56 15.23
CA TYR A 437 -26.80 8.20 13.93
C TYR A 437 -26.36 7.24 12.82
N ASP A 438 -27.20 7.09 11.80
CA ASP A 438 -26.92 6.29 10.62
C ASP A 438 -27.45 6.95 9.34
N LEU A 439 -27.12 6.34 8.20
CA LEU A 439 -27.53 6.83 6.87
C LEU A 439 -29.01 6.53 6.54
N VAL A 440 -29.73 5.78 7.38
CA VAL A 440 -30.96 5.07 6.97
C VAL A 440 -32.14 5.24 7.94
N SER A 441 -31.93 5.47 9.23
CA SER A 441 -33.02 5.42 10.21
C SER A 441 -33.98 6.61 10.11
N ASP A 442 -33.48 7.81 9.87
CA ASP A 442 -34.29 9.03 9.76
C ASP A 442 -34.91 9.17 8.36
N PRO A 443 -36.24 9.32 8.22
CA PRO A 443 -36.94 9.43 6.94
C PRO A 443 -36.72 10.75 6.20
N GLU A 444 -36.21 11.80 6.83
CA GLU A 444 -36.01 13.12 6.23
C GLU A 444 -34.53 13.40 5.93
N HIS A 445 -33.62 13.02 6.84
CA HIS A 445 -32.20 13.35 6.76
C HIS A 445 -31.29 12.10 6.78
N ALA A 446 -30.04 12.26 6.32
CA ALA A 446 -29.00 11.25 6.46
C ALA A 446 -27.90 11.75 7.39
N TYR A 447 -27.28 10.81 8.11
CA TYR A 447 -26.23 11.12 9.09
C TYR A 447 -24.97 10.31 8.78
N VAL A 448 -23.82 10.97 8.83
CA VAL A 448 -22.51 10.32 8.70
C VAL A 448 -21.65 10.64 9.91
N VAL A 449 -21.01 9.62 10.46
CA VAL A 449 -20.02 9.76 11.53
C VAL A 449 -18.63 9.73 10.89
N ALA A 450 -17.85 10.78 11.11
CA ALA A 450 -16.49 10.90 10.58
C ALA A 450 -15.50 11.27 11.70
N LYS A 451 -14.24 10.92 11.49
CA LYS A 451 -13.11 11.31 12.34
C LYS A 451 -12.27 12.35 11.59
N PRO A 452 -11.79 13.42 12.25
CA PRO A 452 -10.86 14.33 11.62
C PRO A 452 -9.54 13.60 11.32
N VAL A 453 -8.87 13.97 10.22
CA VAL A 453 -7.57 13.36 9.86
C VAL A 453 -6.53 13.66 10.94
N ASN A 454 -6.46 14.90 11.43
CA ASN A 454 -5.68 15.23 12.62
C ASN A 454 -6.62 15.47 13.81
N GLN A 455 -6.32 14.86 14.95
CA GLN A 455 -7.15 15.05 16.15
C GLN A 455 -7.17 16.50 16.65
N CYS A 456 -6.12 17.27 16.34
CA CYS A 456 -6.07 18.71 16.64
C CYS A 456 -7.09 19.52 15.82
N ASP A 457 -7.54 19.02 14.67
CA ASP A 457 -8.56 19.70 13.84
C ASP A 457 -9.94 19.67 14.49
N LEU A 458 -10.16 18.83 15.51
CA LEU A 458 -11.39 18.84 16.29
C LEU A 458 -11.65 20.22 16.91
N HIS A 459 -10.61 20.88 17.41
CA HIS A 459 -10.72 22.25 17.90
C HIS A 459 -11.21 23.18 16.78
N ASN A 460 -10.63 23.11 15.59
CA ASN A 460 -11.01 23.97 14.47
C ASN A 460 -12.47 23.72 14.05
N LEU A 461 -12.90 22.46 14.00
CA LEU A 461 -14.28 22.08 13.73
C LEU A 461 -15.26 22.64 14.77
N LEU A 462 -14.99 22.44 16.07
CA LEU A 462 -15.85 22.95 17.14
C LEU A 462 -15.92 24.49 17.14
N SER A 463 -14.82 25.15 16.78
CA SER A 463 -14.78 26.62 16.70
C SER A 463 -15.74 27.17 15.63
N GLN A 464 -15.92 26.44 14.52
CA GLN A 464 -16.84 26.77 13.42
C GLN A 464 -18.30 26.49 13.77
N VAL A 465 -18.57 25.47 14.58
CA VAL A 465 -19.94 25.10 15.02
C VAL A 465 -20.49 26.05 16.08
N LEU A 466 -19.61 26.56 16.96
CA LEU A 466 -19.96 27.40 18.10
C LEU A 466 -19.56 28.87 17.90
N GLY A 467 -19.24 29.29 16.68
CA GLY A 467 -19.01 30.70 16.33
C GLY A 467 -20.32 31.47 16.23
N ASP A 468 -20.29 32.79 16.49
CA ASP A 468 -21.43 33.72 16.34
C ASP A 468 -21.98 33.82 14.89
N THR A 469 -21.50 32.98 13.96
CA THR A 469 -21.82 32.99 12.54
C THR A 469 -22.94 31.99 12.21
N SER A 470 -24.16 32.33 12.66
CA SER A 470 -25.40 31.59 12.38
C SER A 470 -25.81 31.51 10.89
N TYR A 471 -24.89 31.77 9.95
CA TYR A 471 -25.15 31.89 8.50
C TYR A 471 -24.13 31.16 7.61
N ALA A 472 -23.08 30.54 8.16
CA ALA A 472 -22.11 29.82 7.35
C ALA A 472 -22.75 28.55 6.75
N GLN A 473 -22.79 28.47 5.42
CA GLN A 473 -23.27 27.28 4.71
C GLN A 473 -22.12 26.28 4.57
N LEU A 474 -22.37 25.03 4.96
CA LEU A 474 -21.41 23.94 4.86
C LEU A 474 -21.81 22.98 3.73
N SER A 475 -20.81 22.59 2.93
CA SER A 475 -20.90 21.47 2.00
C SER A 475 -19.87 20.40 2.36
N MET A 476 -20.20 19.15 2.04
CA MET A 476 -19.28 18.03 2.17
C MET A 476 -19.01 17.44 0.78
N VAL A 477 -17.73 17.34 0.42
CA VAL A 477 -17.27 16.69 -0.80
C VAL A 477 -16.72 15.32 -0.45
N GLU A 478 -17.26 14.28 -1.05
CA GLU A 478 -16.77 12.91 -0.96
C GLU A 478 -15.86 12.59 -2.14
N PHE A 479 -14.78 11.85 -1.85
CA PHE A 479 -13.82 11.35 -2.84
C PHE A 479 -13.85 9.82 -2.88
N PRO A 480 -14.76 9.22 -3.67
CA PRO A 480 -14.91 7.78 -3.81
C PRO A 480 -13.61 7.12 -4.25
N GLY A 481 -13.18 6.09 -3.52
CA GLY A 481 -12.00 5.29 -3.88
C GLY A 481 -10.65 5.93 -3.52
N VAL A 482 -10.62 7.18 -3.06
CA VAL A 482 -9.40 7.79 -2.51
C VAL A 482 -9.30 7.44 -1.03
N LEU A 483 -8.46 6.45 -0.73
CA LEU A 483 -8.21 6.01 0.64
C LEU A 483 -6.91 6.65 1.14
N LEU A 484 -6.99 7.61 2.06
CA LEU A 484 -5.80 8.25 2.64
C LEU A 484 -4.72 7.25 3.10
N PRO A 485 -5.07 6.12 3.77
CA PRO A 485 -4.07 5.12 4.15
C PRO A 485 -3.34 4.44 2.99
N SER A 486 -3.78 4.56 1.73
CA SER A 486 -3.11 3.93 0.58
C SER A 486 -1.89 4.70 0.08
N PHE A 487 -1.83 6.02 0.27
CA PHE A 487 -0.76 6.87 -0.28
C PHE A 487 -0.05 7.74 0.76
N GLU A 488 -0.73 8.19 1.83
CA GLU A 488 -0.13 9.02 2.88
C GLU A 488 1.15 8.39 3.49
N PRO A 489 1.18 7.08 3.82
CA PRO A 489 2.37 6.46 4.39
C PRO A 489 3.58 6.50 3.43
N THR A 490 3.33 6.32 2.13
CA THR A 490 4.37 6.39 1.09
C THR A 490 4.93 7.80 1.00
N LEU A 491 4.07 8.82 0.95
CA LEU A 491 4.51 10.23 0.88
C LEU A 491 5.33 10.63 2.12
N LYS A 492 4.88 10.24 3.32
CA LYS A 492 5.65 10.44 4.57
C LYS A 492 7.00 9.72 4.54
N ALA A 493 7.04 8.52 3.98
CA ALA A 493 8.29 7.77 3.83
C ALA A 493 9.27 8.47 2.88
N LEU A 494 8.80 9.02 1.75
CA LEU A 494 9.63 9.80 0.83
C LEU A 494 10.18 11.09 1.49
N GLN A 495 9.37 11.81 2.26
CA GLN A 495 9.83 12.97 3.05
C GLN A 495 10.93 12.59 4.04
N ARG A 496 10.79 11.44 4.72
CA ARG A 496 11.80 10.91 5.63
C ARG A 496 13.10 10.53 4.91
N ILE A 497 13.00 9.91 3.74
CA ILE A 497 14.17 9.54 2.93
C ILE A 497 14.92 10.80 2.49
N SER A 498 14.20 11.83 2.03
CA SER A 498 14.79 13.13 1.66
C SER A 498 15.60 13.77 2.80
N GLY A 499 15.12 13.66 4.05
CA GLY A 499 15.84 14.22 5.21
C GLY A 499 17.07 13.42 5.67
N SER A 500 17.08 12.10 5.47
CA SER A 500 18.17 11.23 5.96
C SER A 500 19.24 10.93 4.91
N LEU A 501 18.87 10.95 3.62
CA LEU A 501 19.71 10.63 2.46
C LEU A 501 20.38 9.25 2.51
N ASP A 502 19.96 8.38 3.44
CA ASP A 502 20.56 7.07 3.67
C ASP A 502 19.82 6.00 2.85
N MET A 503 20.04 6.01 1.52
CA MET A 503 19.43 5.06 0.60
C MET A 503 20.46 4.03 0.10
N PRO A 504 20.16 2.71 0.14
CA PRO A 504 21.04 1.70 -0.45
C PRO A 504 21.06 1.85 -1.97
N PHE A 505 22.16 1.43 -2.59
CA PHE A 505 22.33 1.41 -4.06
C PHE A 505 22.15 2.78 -4.75
N SER A 506 22.34 3.89 -4.03
CA SER A 506 22.19 5.25 -4.60
C SER A 506 23.04 5.47 -5.86
N HIS A 507 24.23 4.87 -5.94
CA HIS A 507 25.11 4.90 -7.11
C HIS A 507 24.56 4.18 -8.36
N ILE A 508 23.58 3.28 -8.19
CA ILE A 508 22.87 2.56 -9.27
C ILE A 508 21.55 3.28 -9.60
N LEU A 509 20.85 3.74 -8.57
CA LEU A 509 19.49 4.27 -8.70
C LEU A 509 19.44 5.71 -9.19
N ALA A 510 20.44 6.52 -8.82
CA ALA A 510 20.49 7.94 -9.14
C ALA A 510 20.71 8.14 -10.66
N PRO A 511 19.93 9.01 -11.31
CA PRO A 511 20.14 9.34 -12.71
C PRO A 511 21.45 10.11 -12.92
N THR A 512 22.09 9.87 -14.05
CA THR A 512 23.37 10.51 -14.42
C THR A 512 23.10 11.88 -15.02
N SER A 513 23.28 12.95 -14.26
CA SER A 513 22.99 14.33 -14.71
C SER A 513 24.13 14.98 -15.50
N THR A 514 25.33 14.41 -15.54
CA THR A 514 26.51 15.04 -16.14
C THR A 514 26.98 14.35 -17.43
N PRO A 515 27.24 15.11 -18.51
CA PRO A 515 27.82 14.60 -19.75
C PRO A 515 29.32 14.24 -19.63
N GLU A 516 29.89 14.35 -18.43
CA GLU A 516 31.32 14.18 -18.18
C GLU A 516 31.78 12.72 -18.10
N ASN A 517 30.85 11.76 -17.98
CA ASN A 517 31.21 10.34 -17.96
C ASN A 517 30.12 9.44 -18.58
N PRO A 518 29.86 9.54 -19.90
CA PRO A 518 28.86 8.73 -20.60
C PRO A 518 29.20 7.22 -20.61
N ASP A 519 30.44 6.87 -20.29
CA ASP A 519 30.95 5.49 -20.23
C ASP A 519 31.06 4.97 -18.78
N ARG A 520 30.31 5.53 -17.82
CA ARG A 520 30.29 5.00 -16.44
C ARG A 520 29.69 3.60 -16.43
N GLU A 521 30.53 2.59 -16.58
CA GLU A 521 30.17 1.18 -16.46
C GLU A 521 29.66 0.93 -15.03
N ILE A 522 28.38 0.59 -14.91
CA ILE A 522 27.75 0.28 -13.62
C ILE A 522 28.18 -1.13 -13.23
N ASP A 523 29.25 -1.23 -12.45
CA ASP A 523 29.72 -2.49 -11.90
C ASP A 523 28.88 -2.90 -10.67
N ILE A 524 28.02 -3.91 -10.84
CA ILE A 524 27.14 -4.40 -9.78
C ILE A 524 27.93 -5.39 -8.91
N GLN A 525 28.41 -4.91 -7.78
CA GLN A 525 29.16 -5.73 -6.84
C GLN A 525 28.28 -6.76 -6.09
N PRO A 526 28.86 -7.83 -5.53
CA PRO A 526 28.15 -8.76 -4.65
C PRO A 526 27.56 -8.12 -3.39
N PRO A 527 26.53 -8.74 -2.77
CA PRO A 527 25.94 -8.30 -1.51
C PRO A 527 26.96 -8.16 -0.38
N SER A 528 26.80 -7.16 0.49
CA SER A 528 27.78 -6.86 1.56
C SER A 528 27.98 -8.02 2.56
N TYR A 529 26.94 -8.74 2.94
CA TYR A 529 27.09 -9.92 3.82
C TYR A 529 27.85 -11.07 3.15
N ALA A 530 27.80 -11.17 1.81
CA ALA A 530 28.47 -12.19 1.05
C ALA A 530 29.96 -11.89 0.86
N THR A 531 30.42 -10.70 1.32
CA THR A 531 31.81 -10.28 1.20
C THR A 531 32.73 -10.72 2.35
N ARG A 532 32.25 -11.62 3.21
CA ARG A 532 33.06 -12.12 4.33
C ARG A 532 34.07 -13.16 3.84
N LEU A 533 35.27 -13.14 4.43
CA LEU A 533 36.29 -14.15 4.17
C LEU A 533 35.74 -15.56 4.39
N GLY A 534 35.93 -16.45 3.41
CA GLY A 534 35.45 -17.84 3.46
C GLY A 534 33.94 -18.03 3.23
N PHE A 535 33.17 -16.97 2.94
CA PHE A 535 31.73 -17.10 2.71
C PHE A 535 31.42 -17.87 1.42
N LYS A 536 30.50 -18.82 1.51
CA LYS A 536 29.96 -19.58 0.37
C LYS A 536 28.46 -19.81 0.60
N TYR A 537 27.68 -19.65 -0.46
CA TYR A 537 26.28 -20.04 -0.47
C TYR A 537 26.18 -21.57 -0.52
N ASP A 538 25.32 -22.15 0.31
CA ASP A 538 24.97 -23.56 0.25
C ASP A 538 23.73 -23.75 -0.63
N LEU A 539 23.94 -24.36 -1.80
CA LEU A 539 22.89 -24.64 -2.79
C LEU A 539 22.42 -26.10 -2.73
N SER A 540 22.91 -26.88 -1.78
CA SER A 540 22.65 -28.32 -1.71
C SER A 540 21.15 -28.61 -1.66
N ARG A 541 20.37 -27.80 -0.93
CA ARG A 541 18.90 -27.95 -0.77
C ARG A 541 18.10 -27.83 -2.08
N ILE A 542 18.68 -27.25 -3.13
CA ILE A 542 18.02 -27.06 -4.43
C ILE A 542 18.34 -28.22 -5.38
N THR A 543 19.36 -29.04 -5.06
CA THR A 543 19.76 -30.18 -5.88
C THR A 543 18.86 -31.40 -5.63
N ASN A 544 18.70 -32.25 -6.64
CA ASN A 544 17.75 -33.37 -6.63
C ASN A 544 17.97 -34.35 -5.46
N ASP A 545 19.23 -34.56 -5.06
CA ASP A 545 19.63 -35.52 -4.02
C ASP A 545 20.32 -34.85 -2.81
N ASN A 546 20.12 -33.54 -2.59
CA ASN A 546 20.89 -32.74 -1.63
C ASN A 546 22.41 -32.87 -1.79
N THR A 547 22.89 -33.06 -3.02
CA THR A 547 24.31 -33.10 -3.35
C THR A 547 25.00 -31.80 -2.92
N PRO A 548 26.15 -31.88 -2.22
CA PRO A 548 26.88 -30.69 -1.79
C PRO A 548 27.25 -29.78 -2.97
N LEU A 549 26.62 -28.62 -3.06
CA LEU A 549 26.92 -27.61 -4.07
C LEU A 549 27.09 -26.25 -3.40
N HIS A 550 28.24 -25.63 -3.62
CA HIS A 550 28.57 -24.33 -3.03
C HIS A 550 28.90 -23.30 -4.09
N PHE A 551 28.41 -22.08 -3.90
CA PHE A 551 28.72 -20.95 -4.77
C PHE A 551 29.43 -19.84 -3.99
N ALA A 552 30.56 -19.36 -4.50
CA ALA A 552 31.29 -18.22 -3.96
C ALA A 552 31.12 -17.00 -4.89
N PRO A 553 30.83 -15.80 -4.36
CA PRO A 553 30.80 -14.58 -5.16
C PRO A 553 32.22 -14.31 -5.70
N GLY A 554 32.41 -14.46 -7.01
CA GLY A 554 33.73 -14.43 -7.67
C GLY A 554 33.95 -15.61 -8.63
N ASN A 555 33.16 -16.68 -8.51
CA ASN A 555 33.13 -17.75 -9.50
C ASN A 555 32.41 -17.30 -10.78
N SER A 556 32.76 -17.91 -11.91
CA SER A 556 32.06 -17.74 -13.18
C SER A 556 30.57 -18.09 -13.05
N ILE A 557 29.70 -17.10 -13.34
CA ILE A 557 28.23 -17.26 -13.24
C ILE A 557 27.75 -18.38 -14.17
N LYS A 558 28.27 -18.43 -15.41
CA LYS A 558 27.86 -19.42 -16.42
C LYS A 558 28.20 -20.85 -16.01
N ASP A 559 29.39 -21.07 -15.47
CA ASP A 559 29.83 -22.41 -15.09
C ASP A 559 29.08 -22.91 -13.86
N ALA A 560 28.87 -22.04 -12.87
CA ALA A 560 28.07 -22.36 -11.70
C ALA A 560 26.60 -22.61 -12.04
N ALA A 561 26.02 -21.83 -12.97
CA ALA A 561 24.66 -22.04 -13.46
C ALA A 561 24.51 -23.37 -14.20
N ALA A 562 25.48 -23.73 -15.06
CA ALA A 562 25.48 -25.01 -15.75
C ALA A 562 25.57 -26.20 -14.77
N GLN A 563 26.41 -26.10 -13.73
CA GLN A 563 26.48 -27.12 -12.67
C GLN A 563 25.18 -27.22 -11.88
N LEU A 564 24.55 -26.08 -11.55
CA LEU A 564 23.27 -26.07 -10.85
C LEU A 564 22.15 -26.70 -11.70
N ALA A 565 22.06 -26.36 -12.98
CA ALA A 565 21.07 -26.93 -13.90
C ALA A 565 21.24 -28.45 -14.08
N GLN A 566 22.47 -28.96 -14.08
CA GLN A 566 22.73 -30.40 -14.18
C GLN A 566 22.34 -31.19 -12.92
N ASN A 567 22.44 -30.55 -11.74
CA ASN A 567 22.24 -31.21 -10.45
C ASN A 567 20.87 -30.92 -9.81
N SER A 568 20.01 -30.10 -10.44
CA SER A 568 18.69 -29.70 -9.90
C SER A 568 17.56 -29.92 -10.92
N THR A 569 16.33 -29.61 -10.52
CA THR A 569 15.16 -29.58 -11.42
C THR A 569 15.04 -28.26 -12.19
N LEU A 570 15.94 -27.30 -11.98
CA LEU A 570 15.88 -25.98 -12.61
C LEU A 570 16.31 -26.06 -14.07
N ASP A 571 15.58 -25.36 -14.94
CA ASP A 571 16.04 -25.18 -16.32
C ASP A 571 17.27 -24.24 -16.39
N PRO A 572 18.04 -24.23 -17.50
CA PRO A 572 19.25 -23.42 -17.60
C PRO A 572 19.03 -21.92 -17.33
N GLY A 573 17.90 -21.36 -17.78
CA GLY A 573 17.57 -19.94 -17.55
C GLY A 573 17.24 -19.65 -16.09
N GLN A 574 16.52 -20.57 -15.43
CA GLN A 574 16.29 -20.49 -13.98
C GLN A 574 17.58 -20.61 -13.17
N ALA A 575 18.46 -21.54 -13.53
CA ALA A 575 19.74 -21.72 -12.85
C ALA A 575 20.65 -20.49 -13.02
N GLU A 576 20.70 -19.91 -14.22
CA GLU A 576 21.42 -18.66 -14.48
C GLU A 576 20.84 -17.51 -13.64
N ALA A 577 19.50 -17.35 -13.60
CA ALA A 577 18.86 -16.33 -12.79
C ALA A 577 19.17 -16.45 -11.29
N VAL A 578 19.20 -17.68 -10.75
CA VAL A 578 19.55 -17.92 -9.34
C VAL A 578 21.01 -17.52 -9.08
N ILE A 579 21.95 -18.01 -9.88
CA ILE A 579 23.38 -17.71 -9.68
C ILE A 579 23.67 -16.23 -9.89
N ALA A 580 23.11 -15.62 -10.94
CA ALA A 580 23.23 -14.19 -11.19
C ALA A 580 22.64 -13.37 -10.02
N SER A 581 21.51 -13.81 -9.44
CA SER A 581 20.95 -13.14 -8.26
C SER A 581 21.88 -13.25 -7.06
N LEU A 582 22.53 -14.39 -6.82
CA LEU A 582 23.46 -14.53 -5.69
C LEU A 582 24.79 -13.78 -5.88
N ALA A 583 25.18 -13.52 -7.13
CA ALA A 583 26.41 -12.85 -7.49
C ALA A 583 26.33 -11.31 -7.39
N HIS A 584 25.13 -10.74 -7.52
CA HIS A 584 24.92 -9.29 -7.60
C HIS A 584 24.16 -8.75 -6.39
N SER A 585 24.47 -7.53 -5.96
CA SER A 585 23.74 -6.85 -4.88
C SER A 585 22.37 -6.31 -5.31
N VAL A 586 22.21 -6.04 -6.61
CA VAL A 586 20.92 -5.74 -7.24
C VAL A 586 20.75 -6.69 -8.42
N ALA A 587 19.71 -7.53 -8.38
CA ALA A 587 19.43 -8.51 -9.40
C ALA A 587 18.07 -8.24 -10.04
N LEU A 588 18.03 -8.25 -11.37
CA LEU A 588 16.83 -8.07 -12.18
C LEU A 588 16.53 -9.39 -12.89
N VAL A 589 15.37 -9.98 -12.62
CA VAL A 589 14.91 -11.21 -13.27
C VAL A 589 13.65 -10.90 -14.05
N GLN A 590 13.78 -10.87 -15.38
CA GLN A 590 12.65 -10.84 -16.28
C GLN A 590 12.09 -12.25 -16.39
N GLY A 591 10.81 -12.42 -16.10
CA GLY A 591 10.13 -13.63 -16.53
C GLY A 591 9.05 -13.28 -17.54
N PRO A 592 9.12 -13.82 -18.76
CA PRO A 592 8.03 -13.81 -19.72
C PRO A 592 6.80 -14.61 -19.24
N PRO A 593 5.64 -14.52 -19.91
CA PRO A 593 4.47 -15.30 -19.53
C PRO A 593 4.70 -16.81 -19.52
N GLY A 594 4.18 -17.50 -18.50
CA GLY A 594 4.26 -18.96 -18.38
C GLY A 594 5.61 -19.53 -17.90
N THR A 595 6.63 -18.70 -17.64
CA THR A 595 7.97 -19.17 -17.24
C THR A 595 8.14 -19.49 -15.75
N GLY A 596 7.04 -19.44 -14.99
CA GLY A 596 7.05 -19.83 -13.57
C GLY A 596 7.57 -18.75 -12.62
N LYS A 597 7.49 -17.45 -12.99
CA LYS A 597 7.69 -16.33 -12.02
C LYS A 597 6.78 -16.46 -10.79
N SER A 598 5.53 -16.84 -11.05
CA SER A 598 4.41 -16.78 -10.11
C SER A 598 3.38 -17.82 -10.57
N TYR A 599 2.98 -18.73 -9.69
CA TYR A 599 1.95 -19.74 -10.01
C TYR A 599 0.51 -19.19 -9.85
N THR A 600 0.30 -17.99 -9.28
CA THR A 600 -1.06 -17.46 -8.99
C THR A 600 -1.15 -15.93 -8.94
N GLY A 601 -2.34 -15.40 -9.27
CA GLY A 601 -2.70 -14.00 -9.57
C GLY A 601 -2.48 -12.91 -8.51
N THR A 602 -2.68 -11.66 -8.95
CA THR A 602 -2.21 -10.35 -8.43
C THR A 602 -2.81 -9.82 -7.11
N ASN A 603 -3.33 -10.68 -6.25
CA ASN A 603 -3.51 -10.41 -4.81
C ASN A 603 -3.06 -11.58 -3.91
N HIS A 604 -2.65 -12.69 -4.53
CA HIS A 604 -2.27 -13.94 -3.88
C HIS A 604 -0.81 -14.30 -4.12
N ALA A 605 -0.05 -13.53 -4.91
CA ALA A 605 1.35 -13.86 -5.18
C ALA A 605 2.17 -13.95 -3.87
N LEU A 606 2.05 -12.94 -3.00
CA LEU A 606 2.58 -12.99 -1.64
C LEU A 606 2.06 -14.20 -0.85
N ASP A 607 0.74 -14.42 -0.85
CA ASP A 607 0.11 -15.49 -0.06
C ASP A 607 0.55 -16.87 -0.53
N ALA A 608 0.67 -17.08 -1.83
CA ALA A 608 1.07 -18.32 -2.45
C ALA A 608 2.55 -18.63 -2.20
N ILE A 609 3.43 -17.62 -2.25
CA ILE A 609 4.83 -17.79 -1.86
C ILE A 609 4.92 -18.22 -0.40
N LEU A 610 4.18 -17.56 0.50
CA LEU A 610 4.20 -17.90 1.92
C LEU A 610 3.58 -19.27 2.19
N GLU A 611 2.45 -19.61 1.56
CA GLU A 611 1.81 -20.92 1.67
C GLU A 611 2.76 -22.02 1.21
N ARG A 612 3.40 -21.83 0.07
CA ARG A 612 4.35 -22.80 -0.45
C ARG A 612 5.55 -22.95 0.48
N SER A 613 6.05 -21.85 1.04
CA SER A 613 7.13 -21.88 2.03
C SER A 613 6.72 -22.66 3.28
N VAL A 614 5.48 -22.51 3.75
CA VAL A 614 4.92 -23.30 4.85
C VAL A 614 4.82 -24.79 4.47
N GLU A 615 4.37 -25.11 3.26
CA GLU A 615 4.27 -26.50 2.75
C GLU A 615 5.65 -27.18 2.62
N ASP A 616 6.66 -26.42 2.19
CA ASP A 616 8.04 -26.88 2.05
C ASP A 616 8.75 -26.97 3.43
N GLY A 617 8.05 -26.65 4.53
CA GLY A 617 8.52 -26.85 5.90
C GLY A 617 9.42 -25.74 6.44
N VAL A 618 9.38 -24.54 5.83
CA VAL A 618 10.13 -23.38 6.34
C VAL A 618 9.48 -22.86 7.63
N THR A 619 10.28 -22.72 8.69
CA THR A 619 9.82 -22.23 10.00
C THR A 619 9.99 -20.72 10.15
N ASP A 620 9.28 -20.16 11.12
CA ASP A 620 9.39 -18.74 11.52
C ASP A 620 9.04 -17.77 10.39
N ILE A 621 7.90 -18.03 9.75
CA ILE A 621 7.31 -17.14 8.74
C ILE A 621 6.34 -16.19 9.45
N VAL A 622 6.39 -14.91 9.10
CA VAL A 622 5.43 -13.91 9.59
C VAL A 622 4.79 -13.16 8.43
N ARG A 623 3.47 -13.12 8.42
CA ARG A 623 2.69 -12.35 7.46
C ARG A 623 2.15 -11.06 8.10
N ILE A 624 2.40 -9.92 7.47
CA ILE A 624 1.86 -8.62 7.88
C ILE A 624 0.72 -8.20 6.96
N GLY A 625 -0.46 -7.92 7.53
CA GLY A 625 -1.62 -7.40 6.81
C GLY A 625 -2.95 -8.04 7.25
N ASN A 626 -4.07 -7.35 6.97
CA ASN A 626 -5.41 -7.77 7.39
C ASN A 626 -6.18 -8.60 6.32
N ARG A 627 -5.64 -8.77 5.11
CA ARG A 627 -6.41 -9.23 3.92
C ARG A 627 -6.09 -10.66 3.45
N SER A 628 -5.63 -11.56 4.33
CA SER A 628 -5.47 -12.97 3.94
C SER A 628 -6.85 -13.61 3.73
N LYS A 629 -7.16 -14.07 2.51
CA LYS A 629 -8.28 -14.99 2.27
C LYS A 629 -7.91 -16.44 2.66
N SER A 630 -6.62 -16.72 2.83
CA SER A 630 -6.12 -18.03 3.23
C SER A 630 -6.25 -18.26 4.73
N GLU A 631 -6.95 -19.34 5.09
CA GLU A 631 -7.03 -19.84 6.46
C GLU A 631 -5.67 -20.34 6.97
N ARG A 632 -4.83 -20.89 6.08
CA ARG A 632 -3.50 -21.45 6.44
C ARG A 632 -2.52 -20.39 6.93
N LEU A 633 -2.67 -19.15 6.47
CA LEU A 633 -1.79 -18.04 6.85
C LEU A 633 -2.26 -17.28 8.12
N GLN A 634 -3.37 -17.70 8.75
CA GLN A 634 -3.87 -17.03 9.97
C GLN A 634 -2.97 -17.27 11.18
N ASP A 635 -2.38 -18.47 11.28
CA ASP A 635 -1.49 -18.85 12.39
C ASP A 635 -0.14 -18.13 12.33
N VAL A 636 0.31 -17.75 11.13
CA VAL A 636 1.53 -16.97 10.89
C VAL A 636 1.28 -15.46 10.79
N ASN A 637 0.07 -14.98 11.09
CA ASN A 637 -0.23 -13.55 11.06
C ASN A 637 0.37 -12.84 12.27
N LEU A 638 1.02 -11.68 12.04
CA LEU A 638 1.65 -10.88 13.10
C LEU A 638 0.73 -10.60 14.29
N LYS A 639 -0.56 -10.31 14.05
CA LYS A 639 -1.51 -10.02 15.14
C LYS A 639 -1.76 -11.23 16.02
N THR A 640 -1.89 -12.41 15.41
CA THR A 640 -2.11 -13.67 16.13
C THR A 640 -0.87 -14.03 16.95
N LEU A 641 0.31 -13.93 16.34
CA LEU A 641 1.59 -14.24 17.00
C LEU A 641 1.91 -13.26 18.13
N ALA A 642 1.67 -11.96 17.94
CA ALA A 642 1.92 -10.95 18.97
C ALA A 642 1.01 -11.12 20.21
N GLN A 643 -0.19 -11.69 20.05
CA GLN A 643 -1.09 -11.99 21.17
C GLN A 643 -0.62 -13.18 22.02
N GLN A 644 0.21 -14.07 21.47
CA GLN A 644 0.74 -15.23 22.18
C GLN A 644 1.99 -14.92 23.01
N LEU A 645 2.62 -13.75 22.80
CA LEU A 645 3.82 -13.34 23.53
C LEU A 645 3.50 -12.77 24.93
N ASP A 646 4.31 -13.17 25.90
CA ASP A 646 4.28 -12.59 27.25
C ASP A 646 4.97 -11.22 27.29
N LEU A 647 4.25 -10.23 27.81
CA LEU A 647 4.81 -8.90 28.14
C LEU A 647 5.83 -9.01 29.29
N THR A 648 6.88 -8.18 29.25
CA THR A 648 7.82 -8.06 30.38
C THR A 648 7.14 -7.41 31.59
N LYS A 649 7.75 -7.53 32.78
CA LYS A 649 7.19 -6.92 34.01
C LYS A 649 7.05 -5.40 33.89
N THR A 650 8.04 -4.73 33.28
CA THR A 650 8.05 -3.28 33.03
C THR A 650 6.93 -2.89 32.05
N GLU A 651 6.79 -3.63 30.96
CA GLU A 651 5.74 -3.38 29.95
C GLU A 651 4.34 -3.60 30.50
N LYS A 652 4.12 -4.64 31.32
CA LYS A 652 2.82 -4.87 31.98
C LYS A 652 2.44 -3.68 32.87
N SER A 653 3.38 -3.19 33.67
CA SER A 653 3.17 -2.04 34.56
C SER A 653 2.88 -0.76 33.78
N GLN A 654 3.73 -0.43 32.80
CA GLN A 654 3.58 0.79 31.99
C GLN A 654 2.30 0.78 31.16
N ARG A 655 1.96 -0.35 30.54
CA ARG A 655 0.72 -0.50 29.77
C ARG A 655 -0.50 -0.27 30.65
N TRP A 656 -0.53 -0.84 31.86
CA TRP A 656 -1.64 -0.63 32.79
C TRP A 656 -1.80 0.84 33.19
N GLU A 657 -0.70 1.50 33.54
CA GLU A 657 -0.71 2.91 33.96
C GLU A 657 -1.16 3.83 32.81
N LEU A 658 -0.60 3.64 31.62
CA LEU A 658 -0.95 4.43 30.44
C LEU A 658 -2.40 4.17 30.01
N SER A 659 -2.88 2.93 30.01
CA SER A 659 -4.29 2.63 29.71
C SER A 659 -5.26 3.19 30.76
N ARG A 660 -4.83 3.35 32.00
CA ARG A 660 -5.63 4.08 33.01
C ARG A 660 -5.66 5.58 32.69
N LYS A 661 -4.50 6.17 32.41
CA LYS A 661 -4.37 7.60 32.08
C LYS A 661 -5.18 7.97 30.83
N VAL A 662 -5.12 7.16 29.77
CA VAL A 662 -5.90 7.37 28.54
C VAL A 662 -7.42 7.36 28.80
N ARG A 663 -7.90 6.51 29.72
CA ARG A 663 -9.32 6.49 30.12
C ARG A 663 -9.72 7.74 30.90
N GLU A 664 -8.87 8.19 31.82
CA GLU A 664 -9.08 9.43 32.59
C GLU A 664 -9.12 10.65 31.65
N GLU A 665 -8.15 10.76 30.74
CA GLU A 665 -8.08 11.84 29.73
C GLU A 665 -9.26 11.80 28.75
N THR A 666 -9.72 10.60 28.36
CA THR A 666 -10.91 10.43 27.50
C THR A 666 -12.19 10.92 28.19
N ALA A 667 -12.34 10.65 29.49
CA ALA A 667 -13.47 11.15 30.27
C ALA A 667 -13.44 12.67 30.36
N GLU A 668 -12.29 13.26 30.67
CA GLU A 668 -12.09 14.71 30.71
C GLU A 668 -12.43 15.38 29.37
N ILE A 669 -12.00 14.80 28.24
CA ILE A 669 -12.32 15.34 26.92
C ILE A 669 -13.84 15.30 26.66
N ASN A 670 -14.52 14.21 27.01
CA ASN A 670 -15.97 14.12 26.82
C ASN A 670 -16.73 15.11 27.73
N ASP A 671 -16.30 15.30 28.98
CA ASP A 671 -16.87 16.31 29.89
C ASP A 671 -16.70 17.73 29.32
N LEU A 672 -15.54 18.02 28.71
CA LEU A 672 -15.29 19.28 28.01
C LEU A 672 -16.18 19.44 26.77
N LEU A 673 -16.37 18.39 25.97
CA LEU A 673 -17.28 18.40 24.81
C LEU A 673 -18.75 18.63 25.24
N GLU A 674 -19.17 18.03 26.35
CA GLU A 674 -20.50 18.29 26.92
C GLU A 674 -20.61 19.75 27.40
N ALA A 675 -19.58 20.29 28.06
CA ALA A 675 -19.53 21.70 28.43
C ALA A 675 -19.57 22.64 27.20
N PHE A 676 -18.97 22.24 26.08
CA PHE A 676 -19.07 22.94 24.80
C PHE A 676 -20.50 22.93 24.23
N SER A 677 -21.22 21.82 24.35
CA SER A 677 -22.62 21.75 23.92
C SER A 677 -23.56 22.57 24.83
N ALA A 678 -23.19 22.75 26.09
CA ALA A 678 -23.95 23.50 27.10
C ALA A 678 -23.60 25.00 27.17
N LEU A 679 -22.68 25.48 26.33
CA LEU A 679 -22.29 26.89 26.24
C LEU A 679 -23.50 27.77 25.90
N GLY A 680 -23.68 28.87 26.63
CA GLY A 680 -24.85 29.74 26.50
C GLY A 680 -26.07 29.31 27.31
N GLY A 681 -26.04 28.12 27.93
CA GLY A 681 -27.02 27.71 28.93
C GLY A 681 -26.91 28.54 30.22
N GLN A 682 -28.04 28.75 30.90
CA GLN A 682 -28.12 29.57 32.12
C GLN A 682 -27.09 29.14 33.18
N SER A 683 -26.92 27.84 33.41
CA SER A 683 -25.99 27.28 34.39
C SER A 683 -24.52 27.56 34.07
N SER A 684 -24.16 27.54 32.79
CA SER A 684 -22.79 27.78 32.32
C SER A 684 -22.39 29.24 32.56
N ILE A 685 -23.27 30.18 32.19
CA ILE A 685 -23.08 31.62 32.41
C ILE A 685 -23.09 31.96 33.91
N GLU A 686 -24.00 31.35 34.68
CA GLU A 686 -24.07 31.53 36.13
C GLU A 686 -22.76 31.13 36.82
N ASN A 687 -22.18 29.98 36.43
CA ASN A 687 -20.90 29.51 36.93
C ASN A 687 -19.74 30.45 36.58
N HIS A 688 -19.65 30.89 35.32
CA HIS A 688 -18.59 31.79 34.87
C HIS A 688 -18.66 33.15 35.57
N LEU A 689 -19.85 33.76 35.67
CA LEU A 689 -20.03 35.02 36.38
C LEU A 689 -19.72 34.88 37.87
N ARG A 690 -20.09 33.77 38.51
CA ARG A 690 -19.80 33.54 39.93
C ARG A 690 -18.30 33.46 40.22
N GLN A 691 -17.52 32.86 39.32
CA GLN A 691 -16.08 32.68 39.51
C GLN A 691 -15.28 33.92 39.10
N ASN A 692 -15.57 34.50 37.93
CA ASN A 692 -14.74 35.55 37.34
C ASN A 692 -15.30 36.97 37.57
N TYR A 693 -16.61 37.11 37.78
CA TYR A 693 -17.28 38.41 37.96
C TYR A 693 -18.34 38.41 39.08
N PRO A 694 -17.96 38.21 40.36
CA PRO A 694 -18.92 38.02 41.45
C PRO A 694 -19.95 39.15 41.60
N ALA A 695 -19.55 40.40 41.31
CA ALA A 695 -20.44 41.56 41.35
C ALA A 695 -21.58 41.48 40.32
N TYR A 696 -21.31 40.98 39.10
CA TYR A 696 -22.31 40.78 38.06
C TYR A 696 -23.20 39.57 38.35
N TYR A 697 -22.63 38.50 38.93
CA TYR A 697 -23.40 37.37 39.41
C TYR A 697 -24.47 37.80 40.42
N THR A 698 -24.09 38.59 41.44
CA THR A 698 -25.03 39.11 42.43
C THR A 698 -26.12 39.94 41.78
N GLN A 699 -25.79 40.82 40.83
CA GLN A 699 -26.80 41.68 40.17
C GLN A 699 -27.80 40.93 39.27
N ILE A 700 -27.41 39.78 38.69
CA ILE A 700 -28.27 39.02 37.75
C ILE A 700 -29.02 37.89 38.46
N PHE A 701 -28.38 37.22 39.42
CA PHE A 701 -28.87 35.98 40.02
C PHE A 701 -29.34 36.10 41.48
N ASN A 702 -28.97 37.14 42.24
CA ASN A 702 -29.60 37.35 43.55
C ASN A 702 -31.02 37.92 43.38
N ASN A 703 -31.96 37.36 44.14
CA ASN A 703 -33.38 37.74 44.14
C ASN A 703 -33.75 38.73 45.25
N ILE A 704 -32.76 39.39 45.84
CA ILE A 704 -32.93 40.26 47.01
C ILE A 704 -32.62 41.69 46.55
N ASP A 705 -33.61 42.57 46.64
CA ASP A 705 -33.47 44.01 46.38
C ASP A 705 -32.75 44.71 47.55
N GLU A 706 -32.39 46.00 47.43
CA GLU A 706 -31.71 46.80 48.48
C GLU A 706 -32.48 46.83 49.83
N ASP A 707 -33.77 46.44 49.83
CA ASP A 707 -34.68 46.40 50.99
C ASP A 707 -35.03 44.96 51.49
N ASP A 708 -34.24 43.92 51.16
CA ASP A 708 -34.41 42.54 51.66
C ASP A 708 -35.68 41.78 51.19
N TYR A 709 -36.36 42.25 50.14
CA TYR A 709 -37.55 41.58 49.57
C TYR A 709 -37.21 40.58 48.45
N THR A 710 -37.79 39.38 48.51
CA THR A 710 -37.72 38.38 47.43
C THR A 710 -38.69 38.68 46.28
N MET A 711 -38.17 38.93 45.07
CA MET A 711 -39.00 39.13 43.87
C MET A 711 -39.66 37.83 43.37
N VAL A 712 -40.97 37.84 43.14
CA VAL A 712 -41.73 36.71 42.54
C VAL A 712 -41.74 36.84 41.02
N ARG A 713 -41.15 35.86 40.30
CA ARG A 713 -40.98 35.90 38.84
C ARG A 713 -42.14 35.18 38.12
N HIS A 714 -42.98 35.92 37.39
CA HIS A 714 -44.13 35.40 36.62
C HIS A 714 -43.92 35.31 35.10
N LYS A 715 -42.69 35.49 34.58
CA LYS A 715 -42.42 35.45 33.13
C LYS A 715 -41.76 34.12 32.72
N GLN A 716 -42.26 33.49 31.65
CA GLN A 716 -41.61 32.34 31.01
C GLN A 716 -40.29 32.79 30.33
N GLY A 717 -39.16 32.21 30.73
CA GLY A 717 -37.82 32.48 30.18
C GLY A 717 -36.70 32.30 31.22
N THR A 718 -35.46 32.10 30.78
CA THR A 718 -34.31 31.99 31.69
C THR A 718 -33.94 33.34 32.31
N VAL A 719 -33.21 33.35 33.43
CA VAL A 719 -32.81 34.59 34.14
C VAL A 719 -32.00 35.51 33.24
N VAL A 720 -31.13 34.91 32.43
CA VAL A 720 -30.29 35.59 31.46
C VAL A 720 -31.13 36.16 30.31
N ASP A 721 -32.13 35.44 29.80
CA ASP A 721 -33.04 35.94 28.76
C ASP A 721 -33.83 37.17 29.22
N ILE A 722 -34.26 37.16 30.49
CA ILE A 722 -35.00 38.27 31.09
C ILE A 722 -34.08 39.50 31.21
N TRP A 723 -32.82 39.31 31.61
CA TRP A 723 -31.82 40.38 31.64
C TRP A 723 -31.49 40.92 30.24
N LEU A 724 -31.34 40.06 29.24
CA LEU A 724 -31.10 40.49 27.85
C LEU A 724 -32.28 41.30 27.29
N LYS A 725 -33.54 40.95 27.63
CA LYS A 725 -34.75 41.61 27.08
C LYS A 725 -35.20 42.85 27.85
N ASN A 726 -34.95 42.96 29.16
CA ASN A 726 -35.43 44.07 29.99
C ASN A 726 -34.48 45.29 29.97
N SER A 727 -34.39 46.03 28.86
CA SER A 727 -33.55 47.23 28.76
C SER A 727 -34.29 48.44 28.18
N PHE A 728 -33.80 49.64 28.45
CA PHE A 728 -34.33 50.88 27.87
C PHE A 728 -33.82 51.07 26.42
N PRO A 729 -34.64 51.58 25.49
CA PRO A 729 -34.15 51.95 24.16
C PRO A 729 -33.20 53.14 24.30
N GLY A 730 -31.90 52.91 24.05
CA GLY A 730 -30.84 53.92 24.17
C GLY A 730 -29.90 53.93 22.97
N LEU A 731 -29.05 54.97 22.89
CA LEU A 731 -28.22 55.42 21.76
C LEU A 731 -27.65 54.32 20.82
N TRP A 732 -27.66 54.63 19.52
CA TRP A 732 -27.31 53.77 18.39
C TRP A 732 -25.85 53.25 18.35
N ARG A 733 -24.98 53.69 19.26
CA ARG A 733 -23.57 53.25 19.35
C ARG A 733 -23.25 52.77 20.77
N PRO A 734 -23.00 51.46 20.97
CA PRO A 734 -22.60 50.92 22.28
C PRO A 734 -21.20 51.44 22.69
N ARG A 735 -20.99 51.63 24.00
CA ARG A 735 -19.67 51.90 24.58
C ARG A 735 -18.72 50.71 24.39
N SER A 736 -17.41 50.94 24.51
CA SER A 736 -16.39 49.88 24.38
C SER A 736 -16.46 48.89 25.55
N ILE A 737 -15.99 47.65 25.36
CA ILE A 737 -15.99 46.60 26.41
C ILE A 737 -15.25 47.06 27.67
N THR A 738 -14.14 47.79 27.52
CA THR A 738 -13.36 48.37 28.61
C THR A 738 -14.14 49.40 29.44
N GLU A 739 -15.00 50.20 28.81
CA GLU A 739 -15.83 51.18 29.50
C GLU A 739 -17.08 50.55 30.13
N LEU A 740 -17.56 49.43 29.58
CA LEU A 740 -18.72 48.69 30.10
C LEU A 740 -18.41 47.89 31.36
N ARG A 741 -17.14 47.51 31.59
CA ARG A 741 -16.69 46.79 32.80
C ARG A 741 -16.90 47.57 34.11
N ASP A 742 -16.97 48.90 34.05
CA ASP A 742 -17.19 49.77 35.23
C ASP A 742 -18.64 50.28 35.37
N VAL A 743 -19.55 49.86 34.48
CA VAL A 743 -20.94 50.33 34.44
C VAL A 743 -21.87 49.33 35.13
N HIS A 744 -22.80 49.85 35.95
CA HIS A 744 -23.84 49.03 36.58
C HIS A 744 -24.79 48.44 35.52
N LEU A 745 -25.10 47.13 35.58
CA LEU A 745 -25.85 46.38 34.54
C LEU A 745 -27.24 46.98 34.23
N HIS A 746 -27.85 47.64 35.20
CA HIS A 746 -29.15 48.31 35.08
C HIS A 746 -29.13 49.57 34.18
N LYS A 747 -27.95 50.17 33.96
CA LYS A 747 -27.74 51.37 33.12
C LYS A 747 -27.30 51.03 31.69
N MET A 748 -27.21 49.75 31.33
CA MET A 748 -26.81 49.29 29.99
C MET A 748 -28.01 49.17 29.05
N THR A 749 -27.81 49.53 27.78
CA THR A 749 -28.80 49.32 26.71
C THR A 749 -28.84 47.87 26.22
N PHE A 750 -29.84 47.50 25.42
CA PHE A 750 -29.94 46.18 24.79
C PHE A 750 -28.66 45.79 24.03
N ALA A 751 -28.14 46.72 23.21
CA ALA A 751 -26.95 46.49 22.40
C ALA A 751 -25.71 46.30 23.28
N GLU A 752 -25.56 47.09 24.35
CA GLU A 752 -24.43 46.98 25.29
C GLU A 752 -24.48 45.65 26.08
N ARG A 753 -25.67 45.21 26.52
CA ARG A 753 -25.83 43.90 27.19
C ARG A 753 -25.48 42.73 26.27
N ARG A 754 -25.85 42.80 24.99
CA ARG A 754 -25.45 41.79 23.99
C ARG A 754 -23.94 41.77 23.75
N VAL A 755 -23.30 42.93 23.66
CA VAL A 755 -21.83 43.01 23.52
C VAL A 755 -21.13 42.39 24.73
N MET A 756 -21.61 42.69 25.94
CA MET A 756 -21.04 42.11 27.17
C MET A 756 -21.29 40.60 27.28
N PHE A 757 -22.49 40.15 26.92
CA PHE A 757 -22.83 38.74 26.86
C PHE A 757 -21.95 37.98 25.86
N ASN A 758 -21.78 38.50 24.64
CA ASN A 758 -20.91 37.90 23.64
C ASN A 758 -19.44 37.89 24.09
N SER A 759 -18.99 38.91 24.84
CA SER A 759 -17.65 38.92 25.46
C SER A 759 -17.49 37.79 26.49
N TRP A 760 -18.45 37.58 27.38
CA TRP A 760 -18.40 36.46 28.34
C TRP A 760 -18.43 35.10 27.64
N MET A 761 -19.28 34.98 26.61
CA MET A 761 -19.32 33.78 25.77
C MET A 761 -17.98 33.51 25.07
N SER A 762 -17.30 34.55 24.58
CA SER A 762 -15.98 34.44 23.98
C SER A 762 -14.92 34.03 25.00
N GLU A 763 -14.90 34.65 26.19
CA GLU A 763 -13.97 34.32 27.27
C GLU A 763 -14.14 32.84 27.72
N MET A 764 -15.38 32.39 27.93
CA MET A 764 -15.69 30.99 28.26
C MET A 764 -15.27 30.02 27.16
N LYS A 765 -15.51 30.39 25.89
CA LYS A 765 -15.13 29.59 24.73
C LYS A 765 -13.61 29.45 24.62
N GLU A 766 -12.86 30.53 24.81
CA GLU A 766 -11.39 30.51 24.82
C GLU A 766 -10.83 29.63 25.95
N GLU A 767 -11.38 29.73 27.16
CA GLU A 767 -10.95 28.91 28.31
C GLU A 767 -11.18 27.42 28.05
N LEU A 768 -12.36 27.05 27.55
CA LEU A 768 -12.67 25.66 27.21
C LEU A 768 -11.81 25.16 26.04
N HIS A 769 -11.51 26.02 25.05
CA HIS A 769 -10.63 25.65 23.93
C HIS A 769 -9.22 25.34 24.40
N GLU A 770 -8.65 26.14 25.32
CA GLU A 770 -7.31 25.90 25.86
C GLU A 770 -7.25 24.59 26.64
N LYS A 771 -8.25 24.34 27.50
CA LYS A 771 -8.38 23.08 28.25
C LYS A 771 -8.48 21.87 27.32
N LEU A 772 -9.33 21.95 26.29
CA LEU A 772 -9.47 20.89 25.30
C LEU A 772 -8.18 20.64 24.53
N ARG A 773 -7.45 21.70 24.14
CA ARG A 773 -6.17 21.57 23.43
C ARG A 773 -5.13 20.85 24.30
N HIS A 774 -5.03 21.21 25.57
CA HIS A 774 -4.14 20.54 26.52
C HIS A 774 -4.52 19.07 26.75
N ALA A 775 -5.81 18.78 26.95
CA ALA A 775 -6.31 17.42 27.16
C ALA A 775 -6.05 16.53 25.91
N LEU A 776 -6.34 17.04 24.71
CA LEU A 776 -6.04 16.34 23.44
C LEU A 776 -4.54 16.10 23.26
N SER A 777 -3.69 17.07 23.61
CA SER A 777 -2.23 16.92 23.54
C SER A 777 -1.73 15.82 24.49
N SER A 778 -2.21 15.82 25.75
CA SER A 778 -1.85 14.82 26.75
C SER A 778 -2.33 13.42 26.35
N TYR A 779 -3.57 13.29 25.84
CA TYR A 779 -4.09 12.04 25.29
C TYR A 779 -3.22 11.51 24.16
N ASN A 780 -2.85 12.36 23.20
CA ASN A 780 -2.02 11.96 22.06
C ASN A 780 -0.63 11.47 22.52
N GLU A 781 -0.03 12.09 23.52
CA GLU A 781 1.24 11.64 24.09
C GLU A 781 1.10 10.28 24.80
N SER A 782 0.08 10.13 25.65
CA SER A 782 -0.21 8.86 26.36
C SER A 782 -0.50 7.72 25.37
N LYS A 783 -1.27 8.00 24.32
CA LYS A 783 -1.60 7.04 23.25
C LYS A 783 -0.36 6.64 22.46
N ARG A 784 0.49 7.60 22.08
CA ARG A 784 1.75 7.33 21.38
C ARG A 784 2.67 6.41 22.19
N LYS A 785 2.74 6.58 23.51
CA LYS A 785 3.50 5.69 24.41
C LYS A 785 2.94 4.26 24.43
N LEU A 786 1.62 4.08 24.39
CA LEU A 786 0.99 2.75 24.27
C LEU A 786 1.28 2.09 22.93
N ASP A 787 1.26 2.86 21.84
CA ASP A 787 1.54 2.36 20.50
C ASP A 787 3.01 1.93 20.37
N ILE A 788 3.95 2.61 21.05
CA ILE A 788 5.36 2.19 21.16
C ILE A 788 5.49 0.81 21.80
N ILE A 789 4.79 0.55 22.92
CA ILE A 789 4.82 -0.78 23.58
C ILE A 789 4.28 -1.86 22.62
N THR A 790 3.20 -1.57 21.90
CA THR A 790 2.63 -2.49 20.92
C THR A 790 3.58 -2.75 19.76
N THR A 791 4.27 -1.71 19.29
CA THR A 791 5.28 -1.79 18.23
C THR A 791 6.47 -2.64 18.67
N GLU A 792 6.94 -2.49 19.91
CA GLU A 792 8.03 -3.30 20.48
C GLU A 792 7.67 -4.80 20.53
N LEU A 793 6.43 -5.15 20.90
CA LEU A 793 5.96 -6.55 20.84
C LEU A 793 6.00 -7.10 19.42
N ASN A 794 5.46 -6.35 18.46
CA ASN A 794 5.46 -6.74 17.05
C ASN A 794 6.89 -6.91 16.53
N LEU A 795 7.81 -6.03 16.94
CA LEU A 795 9.22 -6.09 16.56
C LEU A 795 9.90 -7.37 17.08
N ARG A 796 9.54 -7.84 18.27
CA ARG A 796 10.05 -9.12 18.80
C ARG A 796 9.62 -10.32 17.96
N VAL A 797 8.35 -10.37 17.56
CA VAL A 797 7.83 -11.41 16.65
C VAL A 797 8.62 -11.39 15.34
N LEU A 798 8.75 -10.21 14.73
CA LEU A 798 9.38 -10.08 13.43
C LEU A 798 10.88 -10.38 13.44
N ARG A 799 11.57 -10.16 14.55
CA ARG A 799 12.99 -10.51 14.68
C ARG A 799 13.28 -11.99 14.78
N GLN A 800 12.31 -12.76 15.26
CA GLN A 800 12.40 -14.21 15.27
C GLN A 800 12.10 -14.81 13.90
N ALA A 801 11.49 -14.02 13.01
CA ALA A 801 11.10 -14.48 11.69
C ALA A 801 12.30 -14.62 10.72
N ASN A 802 12.31 -15.71 9.97
CA ASN A 802 13.22 -15.91 8.84
C ASN A 802 12.69 -15.25 7.56
N ILE A 803 11.36 -15.25 7.38
CA ILE A 803 10.67 -14.67 6.23
C ILE A 803 9.55 -13.76 6.71
N ILE A 804 9.54 -12.51 6.23
CA ILE A 804 8.48 -11.55 6.49
C ILE A 804 7.77 -11.25 5.18
N GLY A 805 6.53 -11.69 5.08
CA GLY A 805 5.68 -11.40 3.94
C GLY A 805 4.83 -10.15 4.15
N ILE A 806 4.98 -9.17 3.26
CA ILE A 806 4.27 -7.89 3.33
C ILE A 806 4.09 -7.29 1.93
N THR A 807 3.00 -6.57 1.69
CA THR A 807 2.83 -5.78 0.46
C THR A 807 3.62 -4.48 0.52
N THR A 808 3.96 -3.88 -0.62
CA THR A 808 4.72 -2.60 -0.67
C THR A 808 3.99 -1.46 0.06
N SER A 809 2.69 -1.34 -0.13
CA SER A 809 1.83 -0.40 0.62
C SER A 809 1.74 -0.74 2.12
N GLY A 810 1.75 -2.03 2.47
CA GLY A 810 1.81 -2.49 3.85
C GLY A 810 3.12 -2.13 4.52
N LEU A 811 4.23 -2.19 3.79
CA LEU A 811 5.56 -1.81 4.29
C LEU A 811 5.63 -0.32 4.56
N ALA A 812 5.15 0.54 3.66
CA ALA A 812 5.11 1.99 3.89
C ALA A 812 4.34 2.35 5.17
N ARG A 813 3.23 1.66 5.47
CA ARG A 813 2.48 1.82 6.74
C ARG A 813 3.24 1.38 7.98
N ASN A 814 4.11 0.39 7.85
CA ASN A 814 4.87 -0.21 8.95
C ASN A 814 6.36 0.13 8.86
N LEU A 815 6.73 1.25 8.23
CA LEU A 815 8.12 1.57 7.90
C LEU A 815 9.01 1.57 9.14
N GLU A 816 8.57 2.20 10.23
CA GLU A 816 9.33 2.23 11.50
C GLU A 816 9.57 0.84 12.07
N LEU A 817 8.54 -0.02 12.01
CA LEU A 817 8.61 -1.39 12.49
C LEU A 817 9.61 -2.22 11.68
N ILE A 818 9.54 -2.16 10.34
CA ILE A 818 10.44 -2.93 9.46
C ILE A 818 11.87 -2.38 9.50
N CYS A 819 12.06 -1.06 9.59
CA CYS A 819 13.37 -0.45 9.84
C CYS A 819 14.01 -1.02 11.13
N GLY A 820 13.22 -1.22 12.18
CA GLY A 820 13.68 -1.83 13.43
C GLY A 820 14.08 -3.31 13.33
N VAL A 821 13.49 -4.05 12.37
CA VAL A 821 13.88 -5.44 12.07
C VAL A 821 15.26 -5.51 11.42
N ASN A 822 15.64 -4.48 10.64
CA ASN A 822 16.92 -4.38 9.93
C ASN A 822 17.11 -5.52 8.89
N PRO A 823 16.15 -5.75 7.97
CA PRO A 823 16.26 -6.79 6.95
C PRO A 823 17.45 -6.51 6.02
N LYS A 824 18.13 -7.56 5.57
CA LYS A 824 19.29 -7.45 4.66
C LYS A 824 18.97 -7.78 3.21
N VAL A 825 17.95 -8.62 2.99
CA VAL A 825 17.56 -9.13 1.68
C VAL A 825 16.13 -8.68 1.40
N LEU A 826 15.92 -8.08 0.23
CA LEU A 826 14.62 -7.72 -0.31
C LEU A 826 14.38 -8.55 -1.57
N ILE A 827 13.24 -9.23 -1.62
CA ILE A 827 12.74 -9.89 -2.83
C ILE A 827 11.40 -9.25 -3.16
N CYS A 828 11.29 -8.68 -4.36
CA CYS A 828 10.06 -8.06 -4.85
C CYS A 828 9.58 -8.80 -6.09
N GLU A 829 8.43 -9.44 -5.96
CA GLU A 829 7.70 -10.07 -7.07
C GLU A 829 6.79 -9.04 -7.77
N GLU A 830 6.51 -9.26 -9.05
CA GLU A 830 5.77 -8.35 -9.94
C GLU A 830 6.31 -6.91 -9.90
N ALA A 831 7.64 -6.76 -9.81
CA ALA A 831 8.32 -5.46 -9.74
C ALA A 831 8.04 -4.55 -10.96
N GLY A 832 7.58 -5.13 -12.08
CA GLY A 832 7.11 -4.40 -13.27
C GLY A 832 5.80 -3.63 -13.05
N GLU A 833 4.94 -4.11 -12.14
CA GLU A 833 3.63 -3.52 -11.78
C GLU A 833 3.70 -2.60 -10.55
N VAL A 834 4.86 -2.50 -9.88
CA VAL A 834 5.03 -1.67 -8.69
C VAL A 834 5.51 -0.27 -9.06
N LEU A 835 4.79 0.76 -8.60
CA LEU A 835 5.22 2.17 -8.73
C LEU A 835 6.63 2.36 -8.16
N GLU A 836 7.48 3.07 -8.90
CA GLU A 836 8.84 3.33 -8.42
C GLU A 836 8.86 4.06 -7.08
N ALA A 837 7.93 5.00 -6.84
CA ALA A 837 7.76 5.65 -5.55
C ALA A 837 7.59 4.64 -4.40
N HIS A 838 6.84 3.54 -4.61
CA HIS A 838 6.70 2.47 -3.61
C HIS A 838 8.01 1.72 -3.44
N MET A 839 8.71 1.37 -4.53
CA MET A 839 10.01 0.68 -4.45
C MET A 839 11.06 1.49 -3.69
N LEU A 840 11.14 2.80 -3.92
CA LEU A 840 12.07 3.69 -3.21
C LEU A 840 11.84 3.66 -1.70
N THR A 841 10.59 3.55 -1.24
CA THR A 841 10.26 3.48 0.20
C THR A 841 10.59 2.13 0.84
N VAL A 842 10.70 1.07 0.03
CA VAL A 842 11.00 -0.30 0.48
C VAL A 842 12.53 -0.54 0.54
N LEU A 843 13.33 0.26 -0.17
CA LEU A 843 14.78 0.22 -0.14
C LEU A 843 15.34 0.80 1.17
N LEU A 844 15.16 0.06 2.27
CA LEU A 844 15.61 0.45 3.59
C LEU A 844 17.14 0.55 3.67
N PRO A 845 17.72 1.43 4.51
CA PRO A 845 19.17 1.57 4.66
C PRO A 845 19.92 0.27 5.00
N SER A 846 19.19 -0.69 5.58
CA SER A 846 19.65 -2.02 5.99
C SER A 846 19.81 -3.01 4.84
N ILE A 847 19.14 -2.77 3.71
CA ILE A 847 19.16 -3.68 2.57
C ILE A 847 20.57 -3.70 1.98
N GLU A 848 21.12 -4.90 1.88
CA GLU A 848 22.41 -5.21 1.29
C GLU A 848 22.26 -6.00 -0.03
N HIS A 849 21.07 -6.57 -0.27
CA HIS A 849 20.74 -7.37 -1.44
C HIS A 849 19.28 -7.14 -1.87
N CYS A 850 19.06 -6.76 -3.12
CA CYS A 850 17.75 -6.51 -3.72
C CYS A 850 17.54 -7.39 -4.96
N MET A 851 16.49 -8.19 -4.98
CA MET A 851 16.08 -9.00 -6.13
C MET A 851 14.72 -8.52 -6.62
N LEU A 852 14.65 -8.04 -7.85
CA LEU A 852 13.42 -7.60 -8.50
C LEU A 852 13.03 -8.62 -9.56
N LEU A 853 11.90 -9.30 -9.36
CA LEU A 853 11.32 -10.23 -10.31
C LEU A 853 10.09 -9.58 -10.94
N GLY A 854 10.04 -9.55 -12.27
CA GLY A 854 8.92 -8.91 -12.95
C GLY A 854 9.00 -9.07 -14.46
N ASP A 855 8.18 -8.30 -15.16
CA ASP A 855 8.19 -8.26 -16.61
C ASP A 855 7.79 -6.86 -17.12
N HIS A 856 8.78 -6.07 -17.56
CA HIS A 856 8.53 -4.71 -18.09
C HIS A 856 7.76 -4.69 -19.41
N GLN A 857 7.55 -5.85 -20.03
CA GLN A 857 6.74 -6.01 -21.23
C GLN A 857 5.29 -6.45 -20.92
N GLN A 858 4.91 -6.62 -19.64
CA GLN A 858 3.52 -6.78 -19.18
C GLN A 858 3.00 -5.47 -18.54
N LEU A 859 1.84 -5.45 -17.87
CA LEU A 859 1.25 -4.18 -17.43
C LEU A 859 2.17 -3.38 -16.50
N ARG A 860 2.07 -2.07 -16.65
CA ARG A 860 2.69 -1.08 -15.80
C ARG A 860 1.83 -0.83 -14.55
N PRO A 861 2.40 -0.19 -13.51
CA PRO A 861 1.65 0.24 -12.34
C PRO A 861 0.46 1.13 -12.72
N GLN A 862 -0.68 0.92 -12.06
CA GLN A 862 -1.86 1.76 -12.23
C GLN A 862 -1.69 3.10 -11.48
N ILE A 863 -2.01 4.20 -12.16
CA ILE A 863 -2.04 5.56 -11.61
C ILE A 863 -3.45 6.15 -11.72
N GLN A 864 -3.80 7.12 -10.88
CA GLN A 864 -5.15 7.71 -10.85
C GLN A 864 -5.34 8.78 -11.92
N ASN A 865 -4.30 9.58 -12.20
CA ASN A 865 -4.31 10.66 -13.15
C ASN A 865 -3.66 10.24 -14.48
N PHE A 866 -4.50 9.96 -15.49
CA PHE A 866 -4.03 9.54 -16.81
C PHE A 866 -3.13 10.59 -17.51
N ASP A 867 -3.25 11.87 -17.17
CA ASP A 867 -2.37 12.93 -17.71
C ASP A 867 -0.92 12.83 -17.20
N LEU A 868 -0.61 11.94 -16.24
CA LEU A 868 0.74 11.61 -15.78
C LEU A 868 1.28 10.30 -16.37
N SER A 869 0.44 9.53 -17.09
CA SER A 869 0.82 8.25 -17.70
C SER A 869 1.59 8.47 -19.00
N MET A 870 2.57 7.62 -19.27
CA MET A 870 3.27 7.55 -20.54
C MET A 870 2.37 7.34 -21.75
N GLU A 871 1.20 6.75 -21.56
CA GLU A 871 0.25 6.50 -22.64
C GLU A 871 -0.47 7.79 -23.09
N SER A 872 -0.49 8.83 -22.25
CA SER A 872 -1.11 10.10 -22.60
C SER A 872 -0.12 11.04 -23.28
N ARG A 873 -0.64 11.89 -24.18
CA ARG A 873 0.18 12.85 -24.93
C ARG A 873 0.90 13.86 -24.04
N ASN A 874 0.27 14.23 -22.92
CA ASN A 874 0.85 15.16 -21.96
C ASN A 874 1.69 14.42 -20.91
N GLY A 875 1.32 13.19 -20.56
CA GLY A 875 1.96 12.41 -19.50
C GLY A 875 3.24 11.70 -19.92
N SER A 876 3.49 11.55 -21.22
CA SER A 876 4.78 11.04 -21.73
C SER A 876 5.99 11.85 -21.26
N GLN A 877 5.82 13.12 -20.89
CA GLN A 877 6.90 13.93 -20.30
C GLN A 877 7.15 13.60 -18.82
N TYR A 878 6.16 13.04 -18.11
CA TYR A 878 6.25 12.74 -16.68
C TYR A 878 6.58 11.27 -16.46
N ALA A 879 5.89 10.36 -17.15
CA ALA A 879 6.13 8.92 -17.08
C ALA A 879 6.06 8.35 -15.65
N LEU A 880 5.01 8.69 -14.90
CA LEU A 880 4.85 8.24 -13.50
C LEU A 880 4.61 6.73 -13.40
N ASP A 881 3.95 6.15 -14.40
CA ASP A 881 3.64 4.73 -14.53
C ASP A 881 4.82 3.88 -15.02
N VAL A 882 6.05 4.39 -15.03
CA VAL A 882 7.24 3.58 -15.27
C VAL A 882 7.74 3.00 -13.95
N SER A 883 7.82 1.68 -13.86
CA SER A 883 8.34 1.00 -12.67
C SER A 883 9.85 1.16 -12.55
N LEU A 884 10.38 0.96 -11.35
CA LEU A 884 11.82 0.95 -11.13
C LEU A 884 12.49 -0.13 -11.98
N PHE A 885 11.84 -1.29 -12.11
CA PHE A 885 12.33 -2.39 -12.95
C PHE A 885 12.47 -1.95 -14.40
N GLU A 886 11.44 -1.36 -14.99
CA GLU A 886 11.47 -0.87 -16.38
C GLU A 886 12.53 0.21 -16.57
N ARG A 887 12.64 1.18 -15.65
CA ARG A 887 13.65 2.25 -15.73
C ARG A 887 15.09 1.73 -15.70
N LEU A 888 15.37 0.67 -14.94
CA LEU A 888 16.71 0.08 -14.85
C LEU A 888 17.04 -0.80 -16.07
N VAL A 889 16.05 -1.50 -16.63
CA VAL A 889 16.24 -2.38 -17.81
C VAL A 889 16.24 -1.59 -19.13
N GLN A 890 15.41 -0.55 -19.22
CA GLN A 890 15.22 0.30 -20.40
C GLN A 890 15.16 1.77 -19.97
N PRO A 891 16.33 2.39 -19.65
CA PRO A 891 16.36 3.77 -19.23
C PRO A 891 15.86 4.71 -20.35
N GLN A 892 15.08 5.70 -19.97
CA GLN A 892 14.60 6.74 -20.88
C GLN A 892 15.61 7.86 -21.11
N ASP A 893 16.54 8.02 -20.17
CA ASP A 893 17.66 8.94 -20.28
C ASP A 893 18.64 8.41 -21.33
N MET A 894 18.92 9.24 -22.34
CA MET A 894 19.83 8.87 -23.44
C MET A 894 21.26 8.58 -22.98
N PHE A 895 21.66 9.03 -21.78
CA PHE A 895 23.02 8.84 -21.25
C PHE A 895 23.11 7.72 -20.21
N ALA A 896 21.98 7.10 -19.83
CA ALA A 896 21.97 5.99 -18.88
C ALA A 896 22.12 4.64 -19.61
N GLN A 897 22.98 3.78 -19.08
CA GLN A 897 23.14 2.42 -19.59
C GLN A 897 22.13 1.46 -18.94
N PRO A 898 21.54 0.53 -19.72
CA PRO A 898 20.65 -0.48 -19.16
C PRO A 898 21.43 -1.45 -18.24
N LEU A 899 20.83 -1.81 -17.12
CA LEU A 899 21.40 -2.80 -16.21
C LEU A 899 21.28 -4.22 -16.80
N PRO A 900 22.24 -5.12 -16.51
CA PRO A 900 22.12 -6.52 -16.87
C PRO A 900 20.94 -7.16 -16.11
N PHE A 901 20.17 -7.99 -16.81
CA PHE A 901 19.05 -8.74 -16.24
C PHE A 901 19.06 -10.17 -16.79
N SER A 902 18.55 -11.10 -15.99
CA SER A 902 18.37 -12.50 -16.41
C SER A 902 16.96 -12.70 -16.94
N THR A 903 16.80 -13.44 -18.04
CA THR A 903 15.48 -13.78 -18.59
C THR A 903 15.17 -15.26 -18.38
N LEU A 904 14.02 -15.58 -17.80
CA LEU A 904 13.53 -16.96 -17.77
C LEU A 904 13.05 -17.36 -19.18
N GLU A 905 13.53 -18.46 -19.74
CA GLU A 905 13.28 -18.76 -21.16
C GLU A 905 12.26 -19.88 -21.39
N VAL A 906 11.94 -20.74 -20.41
CA VAL A 906 11.09 -21.93 -20.62
C VAL A 906 9.67 -21.70 -20.09
N GLN A 907 8.66 -21.67 -20.96
CA GLN A 907 7.26 -21.50 -20.60
C GLN A 907 6.51 -22.84 -20.45
N ARG A 908 5.64 -22.93 -19.45
CA ARG A 908 4.92 -24.15 -19.01
C ARG A 908 3.39 -23.97 -19.02
N ARG A 909 2.88 -22.86 -19.55
CA ARG A 909 1.45 -22.50 -19.49
C ARG A 909 0.73 -22.80 -20.79
N MET A 910 1.22 -22.26 -21.89
CA MET A 910 0.50 -22.13 -23.15
C MET A 910 0.85 -23.28 -24.08
N HIS A 911 -0.13 -23.83 -24.80
CA HIS A 911 0.16 -24.70 -25.94
C HIS A 911 1.02 -23.93 -26.99
N PRO A 912 1.98 -24.57 -27.70
CA PRO A 912 2.89 -23.91 -28.65
C PRO A 912 2.22 -23.02 -29.71
N VAL A 913 1.03 -23.41 -30.17
CA VAL A 913 0.21 -22.63 -31.12
C VAL A 913 -0.19 -21.26 -30.55
N VAL A 914 -0.42 -21.17 -29.24
CA VAL A 914 -0.74 -19.93 -28.54
C VAL A 914 0.54 -19.18 -28.16
N SER A 915 1.55 -19.86 -27.60
CA SER A 915 2.80 -19.23 -27.18
C SER A 915 3.55 -18.57 -28.35
N GLN A 916 3.37 -19.06 -29.58
CA GLN A 916 3.93 -18.47 -30.79
C GLN A 916 3.53 -17.00 -30.98
N LEU A 917 2.31 -16.61 -30.60
CA LEU A 917 1.83 -15.22 -30.70
C LEU A 917 2.71 -14.26 -29.90
N VAL A 918 3.16 -14.71 -28.72
CA VAL A 918 3.96 -13.93 -27.77
C VAL A 918 5.45 -14.05 -28.09
N ARG A 919 5.90 -15.23 -28.54
CA ARG A 919 7.28 -15.48 -28.98
C ARG A 919 7.69 -14.61 -30.16
N GLN A 920 6.84 -14.49 -31.18
CA GLN A 920 7.19 -13.76 -32.40
C GLN A 920 7.11 -12.24 -32.24
N THR A 921 6.28 -11.75 -31.32
CA THR A 921 6.06 -10.30 -31.14
C THR A 921 6.98 -9.68 -30.10
N GLN A 922 7.24 -10.36 -28.98
CA GLN A 922 7.90 -9.74 -27.82
C GLN A 922 9.05 -10.57 -27.23
N TYR A 923 8.94 -11.91 -27.22
CA TYR A 923 9.93 -12.79 -26.56
C TYR A 923 10.53 -13.83 -27.52
N PRO A 924 11.46 -13.43 -28.41
CA PRO A 924 12.03 -14.34 -29.41
C PRO A 924 12.74 -15.58 -28.83
N ARG A 925 13.26 -15.48 -27.59
CA ARG A 925 13.99 -16.55 -26.90
C ARG A 925 13.09 -17.50 -26.09
N LEU A 926 11.78 -17.27 -26.05
CA LEU A 926 10.84 -18.08 -25.27
C LEU A 926 10.73 -19.50 -25.85
N GLN A 927 10.90 -20.53 -25.03
CA GLN A 927 10.87 -21.95 -25.39
C GLN A 927 9.68 -22.65 -24.72
N ASP A 928 9.14 -23.69 -25.33
CA ASP A 928 8.01 -24.46 -24.79
C ASP A 928 8.50 -25.70 -24.02
N ASP A 929 8.03 -25.87 -22.78
CA ASP A 929 8.28 -27.09 -22.00
C ASP A 929 7.54 -28.31 -22.63
N PRO A 930 8.13 -29.52 -22.64
CA PRO A 930 7.46 -30.71 -23.17
C PRO A 930 6.06 -30.97 -22.60
N CYS A 931 5.76 -30.51 -21.37
CA CYS A 931 4.45 -30.70 -20.75
C CYS A 931 3.30 -30.02 -21.53
N VAL A 932 3.54 -28.89 -22.20
CA VAL A 932 2.47 -28.13 -22.88
C VAL A 932 2.04 -28.76 -24.20
N PHE A 933 2.85 -29.67 -24.76
CA PHE A 933 2.49 -30.45 -25.95
C PHE A 933 1.48 -31.56 -25.63
N MET A 934 1.35 -31.92 -24.35
CA MET A 934 0.46 -32.99 -23.88
C MET A 934 -0.98 -32.51 -23.64
N TYR A 935 -1.26 -31.20 -23.81
CA TYR A 935 -2.61 -30.69 -23.60
C TYR A 935 -3.62 -31.25 -24.61
N PRO A 936 -4.83 -31.65 -24.18
CA PRO A 936 -5.84 -32.20 -25.06
C PRO A 936 -6.34 -31.15 -26.07
N GLU A 937 -6.82 -31.61 -27.22
CA GLU A 937 -7.50 -30.75 -28.21
C GLU A 937 -8.76 -30.10 -27.60
N VAL A 938 -9.18 -28.96 -28.16
CA VAL A 938 -10.37 -28.28 -27.67
C VAL A 938 -11.64 -28.97 -28.17
N VAL A 939 -12.32 -29.70 -27.28
CA VAL A 939 -13.54 -30.44 -27.64
C VAL A 939 -14.60 -29.50 -28.18
N GLY A 940 -15.15 -29.83 -29.36
CA GLY A 940 -16.18 -29.04 -30.02
C GLY A 940 -15.65 -27.94 -30.95
N MET A 941 -14.33 -27.75 -31.03
CA MET A 941 -13.66 -26.75 -31.86
C MET A 941 -12.64 -27.43 -32.77
N ARG A 942 -12.50 -26.96 -34.01
CA ARG A 942 -11.55 -27.54 -34.97
C ARG A 942 -10.12 -27.07 -34.75
N CYS A 943 -9.94 -25.82 -34.33
CA CYS A 943 -8.64 -25.20 -34.07
C CYS A 943 -8.53 -24.78 -32.61
N ARG A 944 -7.31 -24.88 -32.05
CA ARG A 944 -6.99 -24.38 -30.70
C ARG A 944 -6.92 -22.86 -30.64
N LEU A 945 -6.50 -22.23 -31.74
CA LEU A 945 -6.36 -20.79 -31.88
C LEU A 945 -7.14 -20.36 -33.11
N PHE A 946 -8.06 -19.41 -32.96
CA PHE A 946 -8.78 -18.86 -34.09
C PHE A 946 -9.22 -17.42 -33.85
N TRP A 947 -9.07 -16.58 -34.87
CA TRP A 947 -9.62 -15.23 -34.91
C TRP A 947 -10.85 -15.17 -35.80
N MET A 948 -12.00 -14.86 -35.21
CA MET A 948 -13.24 -14.60 -35.93
C MET A 948 -13.37 -13.10 -36.24
N HIS A 949 -13.17 -12.77 -37.52
CA HIS A 949 -13.39 -11.44 -38.05
C HIS A 949 -14.90 -11.13 -38.20
N HIS A 950 -15.30 -9.91 -37.84
CA HIS A 950 -16.60 -9.37 -38.19
C HIS A 950 -16.56 -7.86 -38.48
N ASP A 951 -17.47 -7.40 -39.32
CA ASP A 951 -17.64 -5.97 -39.66
C ASP A 951 -18.78 -5.28 -38.90
N LYS A 952 -19.35 -5.94 -37.88
CA LYS A 952 -20.41 -5.34 -37.03
C LYS A 952 -19.84 -4.18 -36.22
N LEU A 953 -20.42 -3.00 -36.36
CA LEU A 953 -19.98 -1.78 -35.68
C LEU A 953 -20.26 -1.85 -34.16
N GLU A 954 -19.45 -1.14 -33.39
CA GLU A 954 -19.68 -0.90 -31.95
C GLU A 954 -21.00 -0.14 -31.73
N ASP A 955 -21.63 -0.31 -30.57
CA ASP A 955 -22.92 0.33 -30.28
C ASP A 955 -22.74 1.87 -30.15
N ASP A 956 -23.71 2.65 -30.63
CA ASP A 956 -23.66 4.12 -30.56
C ASP A 956 -23.78 4.59 -29.09
N ASN A 957 -22.83 5.42 -28.64
CA ASN A 957 -22.95 6.15 -27.38
C ASN A 957 -23.90 7.34 -27.58
N SER A 958 -25.20 7.12 -27.43
CA SER A 958 -26.21 8.20 -27.48
C SER A 958 -26.08 9.19 -26.32
N ASP A 959 -25.45 8.78 -25.21
CA ASP A 959 -25.25 9.60 -24.01
C ASP A 959 -23.75 9.88 -23.85
N GLY A 960 -23.34 11.11 -24.17
CA GLY A 960 -21.94 11.57 -24.23
C GLY A 960 -21.14 11.56 -22.91
N SER A 961 -21.52 10.76 -21.90
CA SER A 961 -20.80 10.66 -20.61
C SER A 961 -20.15 9.30 -20.32
N SER A 962 -20.30 8.27 -21.16
CA SER A 962 -19.62 6.98 -20.94
C SER A 962 -18.36 6.84 -21.81
N THR A 963 -17.19 6.69 -21.19
CA THR A 963 -15.91 6.40 -21.86
C THR A 963 -15.79 4.95 -22.32
N SER A 964 -16.62 4.04 -21.77
CA SER A 964 -16.59 2.63 -22.12
C SER A 964 -17.35 2.34 -23.42
N ARG A 965 -16.85 1.37 -24.19
CA ARG A 965 -17.42 0.91 -25.46
C ARG A 965 -18.08 -0.44 -25.30
N THR A 966 -19.08 -0.73 -26.13
CA THR A 966 -19.78 -2.02 -26.16
C THR A 966 -20.04 -2.48 -27.58
N ASN A 967 -20.16 -3.80 -27.76
CA ASN A 967 -20.54 -4.41 -29.02
C ASN A 967 -21.49 -5.58 -28.74
N THR A 968 -22.78 -5.36 -28.97
CA THR A 968 -23.83 -6.34 -28.67
C THR A 968 -23.69 -7.63 -29.50
N TYR A 969 -23.18 -7.55 -30.74
CA TYR A 969 -22.96 -8.73 -31.57
C TYR A 969 -21.88 -9.65 -30.99
N GLU A 970 -20.76 -9.08 -30.53
CA GLU A 970 -19.71 -9.85 -29.86
C GLU A 970 -20.23 -10.52 -28.59
N VAL A 971 -21.02 -9.80 -27.77
CA VAL A 971 -21.65 -10.37 -26.56
C VAL A 971 -22.50 -11.60 -26.90
N ASP A 972 -23.37 -11.49 -27.90
CA ASP A 972 -24.26 -12.59 -28.29
C ASP A 972 -23.49 -13.80 -28.82
N MET A 973 -22.42 -13.54 -29.59
CA MET A 973 -21.56 -14.57 -30.15
C MET A 973 -20.80 -15.32 -29.05
N ILE A 974 -20.23 -14.58 -28.08
CA ILE A 974 -19.49 -15.15 -26.94
C ILE A 974 -20.41 -15.98 -26.08
N VAL A 975 -21.62 -15.48 -25.76
CA VAL A 975 -22.59 -16.23 -24.95
C VAL A 975 -22.96 -17.55 -25.63
N ALA A 976 -23.15 -17.55 -26.95
CA ALA A 976 -23.43 -18.77 -27.70
C ALA A 976 -22.24 -19.74 -27.73
N LEU A 977 -21.01 -19.24 -27.90
CA LEU A 977 -19.79 -20.04 -27.87
C LEU A 977 -19.53 -20.67 -26.50
N VAL A 978 -19.65 -19.90 -25.41
CA VAL A 978 -19.50 -20.41 -24.04
C VAL A 978 -20.53 -21.51 -23.76
N LYS A 979 -21.79 -21.32 -24.18
CA LYS A 979 -22.83 -22.35 -24.05
C LYS A 979 -22.46 -23.63 -24.80
N HIS A 980 -22.00 -23.51 -26.04
CA HIS A 980 -21.55 -24.66 -26.84
C HIS A 980 -20.42 -25.42 -26.14
N LEU A 981 -19.37 -24.72 -25.69
CA LEU A 981 -18.22 -25.33 -25.01
C LEU A 981 -18.58 -25.97 -23.67
N ALA A 982 -19.41 -25.32 -22.86
CA ALA A 982 -19.88 -25.86 -21.58
C ALA A 982 -20.75 -27.11 -21.80
N GLN A 983 -21.62 -27.11 -22.83
CA GLN A 983 -22.48 -28.24 -23.17
C GLN A 983 -21.72 -29.45 -23.71
N GLN A 984 -20.48 -29.31 -24.18
CA GLN A 984 -19.62 -30.45 -24.54
C GLN A 984 -19.34 -31.37 -23.33
N GLY A 985 -19.40 -30.84 -22.11
CA GLY A 985 -19.17 -31.58 -20.87
C GLY A 985 -17.70 -31.84 -20.52
N ALA A 986 -16.75 -31.48 -21.42
CA ALA A 986 -15.32 -31.62 -21.19
C ALA A 986 -14.72 -30.50 -20.32
N TYR A 987 -15.35 -29.33 -20.29
CA TYR A 987 -14.90 -28.15 -19.56
C TYR A 987 -15.95 -27.71 -18.54
N LYS A 988 -15.50 -27.41 -17.32
CA LYS A 988 -16.35 -26.76 -16.31
C LYS A 988 -16.42 -25.26 -16.60
N SER A 989 -17.43 -24.56 -16.07
CA SER A 989 -17.53 -23.10 -16.23
C SER A 989 -16.27 -22.36 -15.74
N ALA A 990 -15.62 -22.86 -14.69
CA ALA A 990 -14.38 -22.27 -14.15
C ALA A 990 -13.13 -22.51 -15.03
N ASP A 991 -13.19 -23.45 -15.98
CA ASP A 991 -12.10 -23.72 -16.94
C ASP A 991 -12.10 -22.72 -18.12
N ILE A 992 -13.18 -21.95 -18.27
CA ILE A 992 -13.39 -20.98 -19.35
C ILE A 992 -13.37 -19.57 -18.76
N ALA A 993 -12.61 -18.66 -19.37
CA ALA A 993 -12.66 -17.25 -19.04
C ALA A 993 -12.92 -16.38 -20.27
N VAL A 994 -13.70 -15.31 -20.08
CA VAL A 994 -13.93 -14.29 -21.10
C VAL A 994 -13.24 -13.00 -20.69
N ILE A 995 -12.38 -12.49 -21.57
CA ILE A 995 -11.61 -11.26 -21.33
C ILE A 995 -12.05 -10.19 -22.33
N THR A 996 -12.22 -8.96 -21.83
CA THR A 996 -12.57 -7.77 -22.62
C THR A 996 -11.80 -6.54 -22.13
N PRO A 997 -11.32 -5.64 -23.00
CA PRO A 997 -10.64 -4.42 -22.57
C PRO A 997 -11.59 -3.32 -22.08
N TYR A 998 -12.91 -3.48 -22.26
CA TYR A 998 -13.91 -2.46 -21.92
C TYR A 998 -14.87 -2.93 -20.83
N LEU A 999 -15.05 -2.09 -19.81
CA LEU A 999 -15.86 -2.38 -18.64
C LEU A 999 -17.37 -2.43 -18.95
N GLY A 1000 -17.85 -1.56 -19.82
CA GLY A 1000 -19.22 -1.59 -20.35
C GLY A 1000 -19.54 -2.89 -21.10
N GLN A 1001 -18.56 -3.47 -21.81
CA GLN A 1001 -18.72 -4.77 -22.44
C GLN A 1001 -18.80 -5.88 -21.38
N LEU A 1002 -17.95 -5.81 -20.35
CA LEU A 1002 -17.98 -6.73 -19.21
C LEU A 1002 -19.36 -6.69 -18.51
N ARG A 1003 -19.94 -5.50 -18.31
CA ARG A 1003 -21.30 -5.30 -17.81
C ARG A 1003 -22.36 -6.00 -18.67
N LYS A 1004 -22.32 -5.80 -19.99
CA LYS A 1004 -23.28 -6.46 -20.91
C LYS A 1004 -23.13 -7.98 -20.87
N LEU A 1005 -21.89 -8.49 -20.88
CA LEU A 1005 -21.60 -9.92 -20.73
C LEU A 1005 -22.18 -10.45 -19.41
N ARG A 1006 -21.90 -9.78 -18.28
CA ARG A 1006 -22.43 -10.13 -16.96
C ARG A 1006 -23.96 -10.24 -16.99
N ASN A 1007 -24.65 -9.20 -17.45
CA ASN A 1007 -26.12 -9.18 -17.49
C ASN A 1007 -26.70 -10.33 -18.33
N ARG A 1008 -26.05 -10.68 -19.45
CA ARG A 1008 -26.49 -11.78 -20.30
C ARG A 1008 -26.23 -13.15 -19.66
N PHE A 1009 -25.10 -13.32 -18.97
CA PHE A 1009 -24.77 -14.57 -18.28
C PHE A 1009 -25.55 -14.77 -16.97
N SER A 1010 -25.99 -13.71 -16.27
CA SER A 1010 -26.71 -13.79 -14.98
C SER A 1010 -28.01 -14.60 -15.07
N SER A 1011 -28.60 -14.69 -16.26
CA SER A 1011 -29.79 -15.50 -16.52
C SER A 1011 -29.52 -17.01 -16.66
N THR A 1012 -28.27 -17.43 -16.89
CA THR A 1012 -27.92 -18.80 -17.29
C THR A 1012 -26.80 -19.44 -16.45
N HIS A 1013 -25.87 -18.68 -15.88
CA HIS A 1013 -24.69 -19.20 -15.15
C HIS A 1013 -24.42 -18.40 -13.87
N THR A 1014 -23.80 -19.05 -12.86
CA THR A 1014 -23.16 -18.35 -11.75
C THR A 1014 -21.86 -17.70 -12.26
N ILE A 1015 -21.67 -16.42 -11.98
CA ILE A 1015 -20.54 -15.62 -12.50
C ILE A 1015 -19.56 -15.32 -11.35
N LEU A 1016 -18.27 -15.50 -11.60
CA LEU A 1016 -17.18 -15.01 -10.76
C LEU A 1016 -16.57 -13.77 -11.41
N LEU A 1017 -16.55 -12.68 -10.66
CA LEU A 1017 -15.84 -11.44 -10.97
C LEU A 1017 -14.83 -11.20 -9.86
N ASP A 1018 -13.68 -10.64 -10.19
CA ASP A 1018 -12.75 -10.16 -9.16
C ASP A 1018 -13.38 -8.98 -8.40
N ASP A 1019 -13.02 -8.83 -7.12
CA ASP A 1019 -13.51 -7.74 -6.27
C ASP A 1019 -13.22 -6.36 -6.91
N ARG A 1020 -12.09 -6.23 -7.63
CA ARG A 1020 -11.71 -5.01 -8.35
C ARG A 1020 -12.62 -4.71 -9.55
N ASP A 1021 -12.90 -5.72 -10.38
CA ASP A 1021 -13.82 -5.57 -11.51
C ASP A 1021 -15.23 -5.22 -11.01
N VAL A 1022 -15.68 -5.81 -9.90
CA VAL A 1022 -16.96 -5.45 -9.28
C VAL A 1022 -16.97 -3.98 -8.86
N ASP A 1023 -15.92 -3.54 -8.16
CA ASP A 1023 -15.78 -2.15 -7.72
C ASP A 1023 -15.76 -1.18 -8.92
N GLU A 1024 -15.05 -1.48 -10.01
CA GLU A 1024 -15.03 -0.66 -11.21
C GLU A 1024 -16.40 -0.66 -11.93
N LEU A 1025 -17.03 -1.83 -12.07
CA LEU A 1025 -18.35 -1.97 -12.71
C LEU A 1025 -19.42 -1.20 -11.92
N GLU A 1026 -19.32 -1.12 -10.61
CA GLU A 1026 -20.25 -0.33 -9.80
C GLU A 1026 -19.96 1.16 -9.92
N LYS A 1027 -18.68 1.55 -9.94
CA LYS A 1027 -18.25 2.94 -10.13
C LYS A 1027 -18.84 3.56 -11.39
N GLU A 1028 -18.79 2.93 -12.58
CA GLU A 1028 -19.42 3.55 -13.78
C GLU A 1028 -20.94 3.29 -13.91
N CYS A 1029 -21.56 2.45 -13.08
CA CYS A 1029 -23.03 2.34 -13.04
C CYS A 1029 -23.64 3.56 -12.33
N ALA A 1030 -22.94 4.11 -11.34
CA ALA A 1030 -23.34 5.31 -10.62
C ALA A 1030 -23.23 6.62 -11.45
N ASP A 1031 -22.58 6.58 -12.62
CA ASP A 1031 -22.38 7.71 -13.54
C ASP A 1031 -23.54 7.98 -14.50
N PHE A 1032 -24.47 7.04 -14.61
CA PHE A 1032 -25.69 7.23 -15.38
C PHE A 1032 -26.63 8.08 -14.53
N LYS A 1033 -26.91 9.32 -14.95
CA LYS A 1033 -28.09 10.04 -14.46
C LYS A 1033 -29.29 9.11 -14.62
N GLU A 1034 -30.02 8.89 -13.52
CA GLU A 1034 -31.24 8.09 -13.47
C GLU A 1034 -32.29 8.66 -14.44
N SER A 1035 -32.19 8.32 -15.71
CA SER A 1035 -33.26 8.48 -16.66
C SER A 1035 -33.54 7.11 -17.30
N SER A 1036 -34.56 6.46 -16.77
CA SER A 1036 -35.39 5.47 -17.47
C SER A 1036 -34.87 4.03 -17.57
N LEU A 1037 -34.55 3.38 -16.45
CA LEU A 1037 -34.61 1.91 -16.38
C LEU A 1037 -35.33 1.51 -15.08
N ALA A 1038 -36.43 0.76 -15.24
CA ALA A 1038 -37.22 0.26 -14.12
C ALA A 1038 -36.35 -0.61 -13.18
N PRO A 1039 -36.62 -0.58 -11.85
CA PRO A 1039 -35.91 -1.44 -10.91
C PRO A 1039 -36.07 -2.91 -11.29
N PRO A 1040 -35.02 -3.75 -11.13
CA PRO A 1040 -35.16 -5.19 -11.29
C PRO A 1040 -36.21 -5.73 -10.31
N ASN A 1041 -37.08 -6.63 -10.77
CA ASN A 1041 -38.17 -7.18 -9.97
C ASN A 1041 -37.66 -7.77 -8.64
N PRO A 1042 -38.24 -7.41 -7.50
CA PRO A 1042 -37.93 -7.99 -6.19
C PRO A 1042 -38.54 -9.40 -6.13
N GLY A 1043 -37.82 -10.38 -6.68
CA GLY A 1043 -38.30 -11.75 -6.76
C GLY A 1043 -37.32 -12.76 -7.36
N SER A 1044 -36.13 -12.35 -7.82
CA SER A 1044 -35.08 -13.33 -8.16
C SER A 1044 -34.55 -13.94 -6.86
N PRO A 1045 -34.55 -15.27 -6.71
CA PRO A 1045 -34.05 -15.90 -5.48
C PRO A 1045 -32.59 -15.49 -5.29
N VAL A 1046 -32.31 -14.89 -4.13
CA VAL A 1046 -30.96 -14.76 -3.59
C VAL A 1046 -30.33 -16.14 -3.66
N ALA A 1047 -29.36 -16.30 -4.55
CA ALA A 1047 -28.72 -17.57 -4.81
C ALA A 1047 -28.19 -18.13 -3.49
N ALA A 1048 -28.79 -19.23 -3.05
CA ALA A 1048 -28.25 -20.08 -2.01
C ALA A 1048 -26.79 -20.39 -2.35
N LYS A 1049 -25.93 -20.42 -1.32
CA LYS A 1049 -24.52 -20.83 -1.36
C LYS A 1049 -24.31 -22.11 -2.19
N GLY A 1050 -24.19 -21.96 -3.50
CA GLY A 1050 -23.73 -22.97 -4.43
C GLY A 1050 -22.21 -23.00 -4.41
N SER A 1051 -21.64 -24.21 -4.44
CA SER A 1051 -20.20 -24.45 -4.38
C SER A 1051 -19.43 -23.53 -5.35
N LEU A 1052 -18.45 -22.78 -4.84
CA LEU A 1052 -17.58 -21.83 -5.56
C LEU A 1052 -16.90 -22.42 -6.82
N ASN A 1053 -16.91 -23.74 -6.98
CA ASN A 1053 -16.22 -24.49 -8.04
C ASN A 1053 -16.95 -24.56 -9.41
N GLN A 1054 -18.07 -23.85 -9.62
CA GLN A 1054 -18.92 -23.99 -10.82
C GLN A 1054 -19.19 -22.70 -11.62
N ALA A 1055 -18.54 -21.58 -11.29
CA ALA A 1055 -18.87 -20.28 -11.88
C ALA A 1055 -17.92 -19.85 -13.02
N LEU A 1056 -18.48 -19.17 -14.04
CA LEU A 1056 -17.78 -18.65 -15.21
C LEU A 1056 -16.99 -17.39 -14.85
N ARG A 1057 -15.74 -17.28 -15.32
CA ARG A 1057 -14.89 -16.10 -15.07
C ARG A 1057 -15.06 -15.06 -16.18
N LEU A 1058 -15.40 -13.84 -15.81
CA LEU A 1058 -15.43 -12.69 -16.70
C LEU A 1058 -14.52 -11.62 -16.11
N ALA A 1059 -13.64 -11.02 -16.91
CA ALA A 1059 -12.72 -10.01 -16.38
C ALA A 1059 -12.30 -8.98 -17.45
N THR A 1060 -11.81 -7.84 -16.98
CA THR A 1060 -11.04 -6.93 -17.83
C THR A 1060 -9.63 -7.48 -18.08
N VAL A 1061 -8.95 -7.02 -19.13
CA VAL A 1061 -7.54 -7.39 -19.40
C VAL A 1061 -6.65 -7.05 -18.20
N ASP A 1062 -6.88 -5.88 -17.61
CA ASP A 1062 -6.05 -5.34 -16.53
C ASP A 1062 -6.21 -6.17 -15.24
N ASN A 1063 -7.43 -6.60 -14.91
CA ASN A 1063 -7.70 -7.39 -13.71
C ASN A 1063 -7.45 -8.89 -13.86
N PHE A 1064 -7.31 -9.41 -15.10
CA PHE A 1064 -6.98 -10.83 -15.33
C PHE A 1064 -5.46 -11.13 -15.32
N GLN A 1065 -4.62 -10.14 -14.99
CA GLN A 1065 -3.18 -10.36 -14.91
C GLN A 1065 -2.81 -11.31 -13.77
N GLY A 1066 -1.83 -12.18 -14.05
CA GLY A 1066 -1.42 -13.27 -13.18
C GLY A 1066 -2.37 -14.48 -13.17
N GLU A 1067 -3.56 -14.36 -13.77
CA GLU A 1067 -4.48 -15.49 -13.94
C GLU A 1067 -4.27 -16.24 -15.27
N GLU A 1068 -4.86 -17.43 -15.33
CA GLU A 1068 -4.89 -18.32 -16.48
C GLU A 1068 -6.17 -19.17 -16.49
N ALA A 1069 -6.56 -19.63 -17.69
CA ALA A 1069 -7.65 -20.58 -17.86
C ALA A 1069 -7.34 -21.57 -18.99
N LYS A 1070 -8.04 -22.72 -19.00
CA LYS A 1070 -7.87 -23.70 -20.09
C LYS A 1070 -8.30 -23.12 -21.42
N ILE A 1071 -9.42 -22.41 -21.44
CA ILE A 1071 -9.95 -21.73 -22.63
C ILE A 1071 -10.13 -20.25 -22.35
N ILE A 1072 -9.57 -19.41 -23.22
CA ILE A 1072 -9.78 -17.95 -23.20
C ILE A 1072 -10.59 -17.53 -24.42
N ILE A 1073 -11.64 -16.74 -24.19
CA ILE A 1073 -12.41 -16.08 -25.24
C ILE A 1073 -12.22 -14.57 -25.09
N VAL A 1074 -11.82 -13.91 -26.17
CA VAL A 1074 -11.49 -12.49 -26.18
C VAL A 1074 -12.53 -11.71 -26.98
N SER A 1075 -13.10 -10.67 -26.37
CA SER A 1075 -13.93 -9.65 -27.03
C SER A 1075 -13.09 -8.40 -27.25
N LEU A 1076 -12.84 -7.99 -28.49
CA LEU A 1076 -12.08 -6.76 -28.78
C LEU A 1076 -12.94 -5.50 -28.79
N VAL A 1077 -14.26 -5.63 -29.01
CA VAL A 1077 -15.29 -4.59 -28.97
C VAL A 1077 -15.19 -3.54 -30.08
N ARG A 1078 -13.99 -3.01 -30.34
CA ARG A 1078 -13.77 -1.86 -31.22
C ARG A 1078 -14.00 -2.23 -32.67
N SER A 1079 -14.96 -1.52 -33.26
CA SER A 1079 -15.34 -1.66 -34.67
C SER A 1079 -16.00 -0.36 -35.09
N ASN A 1080 -15.23 0.52 -35.73
CA ASN A 1080 -15.71 1.86 -36.08
C ASN A 1080 -15.17 2.32 -37.43
N LYS A 1081 -15.92 3.20 -38.09
CA LYS A 1081 -15.58 3.72 -39.43
C LYS A 1081 -14.26 4.50 -39.48
N ARG A 1082 -13.72 4.91 -38.33
CA ARG A 1082 -12.45 5.66 -38.21
C ARG A 1082 -11.25 4.73 -38.01
N ASN A 1083 -11.45 3.41 -37.94
CA ASN A 1083 -10.42 2.42 -37.62
C ASN A 1083 -9.58 2.82 -36.40
N ASN A 1084 -10.23 3.35 -35.36
CA ASN A 1084 -9.55 3.73 -34.12
C ASN A 1084 -9.60 2.58 -33.11
N PRO A 1085 -8.46 1.95 -32.77
CA PRO A 1085 -8.41 0.81 -31.85
C PRO A 1085 -8.54 1.20 -30.36
N GLY A 1086 -8.47 2.50 -30.00
CA GLY A 1086 -8.59 2.93 -28.61
C GLY A 1086 -7.57 2.31 -27.66
N PHE A 1087 -8.04 1.62 -26.62
CA PHE A 1087 -7.20 0.96 -25.59
C PHE A 1087 -6.45 -0.26 -26.12
N LEU A 1088 -6.75 -0.73 -27.34
CA LEU A 1088 -6.04 -1.84 -28.00
C LEU A 1088 -4.71 -1.43 -28.63
N LYS A 1089 -4.16 -0.25 -28.31
CA LYS A 1089 -2.87 0.24 -28.82
C LYS A 1089 -1.68 -0.12 -27.92
N THR A 1090 -1.93 -0.38 -26.64
CA THR A 1090 -0.86 -0.58 -25.65
C THR A 1090 -0.23 -1.97 -25.82
N PRO A 1091 1.09 -2.06 -26.08
CA PRO A 1091 1.77 -3.33 -26.31
C PRO A 1091 1.72 -4.26 -25.08
N ASN A 1092 1.86 -3.69 -23.88
CA ASN A 1092 1.82 -4.40 -22.60
C ASN A 1092 0.47 -5.11 -22.37
N ARG A 1093 -0.65 -4.43 -22.68
CA ARG A 1093 -2.01 -5.01 -22.57
C ARG A 1093 -2.26 -6.12 -23.58
N ILE A 1094 -1.76 -5.95 -24.81
CA ILE A 1094 -1.88 -6.98 -25.86
C ILE A 1094 -1.13 -8.24 -25.42
N ASN A 1095 0.07 -8.11 -24.87
CA ASN A 1095 0.84 -9.24 -24.35
C ASN A 1095 0.12 -9.98 -23.22
N VAL A 1096 -0.40 -9.24 -22.25
CA VAL A 1096 -1.23 -9.80 -21.17
C VAL A 1096 -2.43 -10.53 -21.75
N LEU A 1097 -3.13 -9.97 -22.73
CA LEU A 1097 -4.30 -10.58 -23.35
C LEU A 1097 -3.97 -11.89 -24.09
N LEU A 1098 -2.86 -11.93 -24.82
CA LEU A 1098 -2.46 -13.08 -25.65
C LEU A 1098 -1.83 -14.25 -24.87
N SER A 1099 -1.56 -14.09 -23.58
CA SER A 1099 -0.76 -15.04 -22.78
C SER A 1099 -1.50 -15.77 -21.65
N ARG A 1100 -2.84 -15.77 -21.68
CA ARG A 1100 -3.70 -16.29 -20.59
C ARG A 1100 -4.25 -17.70 -20.81
N ALA A 1101 -4.18 -18.21 -22.03
CA ALA A 1101 -4.78 -19.51 -22.39
C ALA A 1101 -3.80 -20.67 -22.22
N GLN A 1102 -4.26 -21.79 -21.65
CA GLN A 1102 -3.48 -23.04 -21.65
C GLN A 1102 -3.76 -23.89 -22.90
N HIS A 1103 -5.01 -24.31 -23.12
CA HIS A 1103 -5.39 -25.27 -24.18
C HIS A 1103 -5.79 -24.58 -25.49
N GLY A 1104 -6.54 -23.47 -25.42
CA GLY A 1104 -7.04 -22.78 -26.60
C GLY A 1104 -7.53 -21.35 -26.38
N MET A 1105 -7.50 -20.56 -27.43
CA MET A 1105 -7.83 -19.13 -27.46
C MET A 1105 -8.71 -18.78 -28.67
N TYR A 1106 -9.79 -18.06 -28.43
CA TYR A 1106 -10.71 -17.61 -29.48
C TYR A 1106 -10.88 -16.10 -29.42
N ILE A 1107 -10.43 -15.39 -30.46
CA ILE A 1107 -10.48 -13.93 -30.54
C ILE A 1107 -11.64 -13.52 -31.44
N ILE A 1108 -12.51 -12.64 -30.96
CA ILE A 1108 -13.63 -12.11 -31.72
C ILE A 1108 -13.45 -10.60 -31.83
N GLY A 1109 -13.33 -10.10 -33.06
CA GLY A 1109 -13.16 -8.67 -33.30
C GLY A 1109 -12.90 -8.28 -34.74
N ASN A 1110 -12.96 -6.97 -34.98
CA ASN A 1110 -12.75 -6.38 -36.30
C ASN A 1110 -11.24 -6.16 -36.59
N THR A 1111 -10.71 -6.91 -37.56
CA THR A 1111 -9.30 -6.82 -37.99
C THR A 1111 -8.97 -5.45 -38.58
N ASN A 1112 -9.89 -4.84 -39.33
CA ASN A 1112 -9.68 -3.56 -40.00
C ASN A 1112 -9.44 -2.41 -39.00
N THR A 1113 -9.99 -2.55 -37.77
CA THR A 1113 -9.82 -1.54 -36.71
C THR A 1113 -8.48 -1.71 -35.96
N THR A 1114 -7.93 -2.92 -35.90
CA THR A 1114 -6.74 -3.26 -35.09
C THR A 1114 -5.44 -3.34 -35.89
N GLU A 1115 -5.51 -3.60 -37.21
CA GLU A 1115 -4.35 -3.80 -38.10
C GLU A 1115 -3.38 -2.61 -38.16
N SER A 1116 -3.81 -1.39 -37.82
CA SER A 1116 -2.94 -0.21 -37.75
C SER A 1116 -1.92 -0.24 -36.61
N VAL A 1117 -2.07 -1.15 -35.64
CA VAL A 1117 -1.19 -1.29 -34.49
C VAL A 1117 -0.12 -2.34 -34.81
N PRO A 1118 1.19 -2.05 -34.66
CA PRO A 1118 2.27 -2.96 -35.08
C PRO A 1118 2.15 -4.40 -34.55
N ILE A 1119 1.92 -4.59 -33.25
CA ILE A 1119 1.80 -5.94 -32.68
C ILE A 1119 0.58 -6.68 -33.23
N TRP A 1120 -0.56 -6.01 -33.41
CA TRP A 1120 -1.73 -6.65 -34.01
C TRP A 1120 -1.49 -7.00 -35.47
N HIS A 1121 -0.75 -6.18 -36.21
CA HIS A 1121 -0.34 -6.49 -37.57
C HIS A 1121 0.47 -7.80 -37.62
N ASP A 1122 1.51 -7.93 -36.80
CA ASP A 1122 2.34 -9.14 -36.74
C ASP A 1122 1.52 -10.38 -36.34
N VAL A 1123 0.61 -10.24 -35.37
CA VAL A 1123 -0.32 -11.30 -34.95
C VAL A 1123 -1.26 -11.71 -36.09
N LEU A 1124 -1.82 -10.74 -36.83
CA LEU A 1124 -2.71 -11.00 -37.95
C LEU A 1124 -1.97 -11.68 -39.11
N GLU A 1125 -0.73 -11.29 -39.40
CA GLU A 1125 0.10 -11.97 -40.40
C GLU A 1125 0.35 -13.43 -40.02
N LEU A 1126 0.70 -13.69 -38.76
CA LEU A 1126 0.89 -15.06 -38.26
C LEU A 1126 -0.39 -15.89 -38.37
N LEU A 1127 -1.53 -15.32 -37.99
CA LEU A 1127 -2.81 -16.01 -38.07
C LEU A 1127 -3.24 -16.29 -39.52
N ARG A 1128 -2.99 -15.34 -40.44
CA ARG A 1128 -3.23 -15.51 -41.89
C ARG A 1128 -2.35 -16.62 -42.46
N TYR A 1129 -1.07 -16.64 -42.11
CA TYR A 1129 -0.12 -17.66 -42.56
C TYR A 1129 -0.53 -19.07 -42.13
N ASN A 1130 -1.01 -19.22 -40.88
CA ASN A 1130 -1.44 -20.51 -40.33
C ASN A 1130 -2.90 -20.89 -40.66
N GLY A 1131 -3.66 -20.05 -41.38
CA GLY A 1131 -5.07 -20.29 -41.67
C GLY A 1131 -6.00 -20.22 -40.44
N ASN A 1132 -5.59 -19.54 -39.38
CA ASN A 1132 -6.32 -19.42 -38.11
C ASN A 1132 -7.15 -18.12 -38.02
N ILE A 1133 -7.58 -17.59 -39.16
CA ILE A 1133 -8.38 -16.37 -39.25
C ILE A 1133 -9.45 -16.51 -40.32
N GLY A 1134 -10.68 -16.08 -40.01
CA GLY A 1134 -11.79 -16.15 -40.94
C GLY A 1134 -13.04 -15.45 -40.43
N ASP A 1135 -14.11 -15.48 -41.22
CA ASP A 1135 -15.41 -14.87 -40.90
C ASP A 1135 -16.38 -15.82 -40.18
N ALA A 1136 -15.95 -17.06 -39.90
CA ALA A 1136 -16.75 -18.09 -39.25
C ALA A 1136 -15.89 -18.93 -38.30
N LEU A 1137 -16.42 -19.27 -37.13
CA LEU A 1137 -15.81 -20.27 -36.24
C LEU A 1137 -16.04 -21.68 -36.82
N GLU A 1138 -14.97 -22.47 -36.91
CA GLU A 1138 -15.04 -23.87 -37.33
C GLU A 1138 -15.25 -24.79 -36.13
N LEU A 1139 -16.47 -25.32 -36.00
CA LEU A 1139 -16.79 -26.32 -34.98
C LEU A 1139 -16.62 -27.73 -35.54
N CYS A 1140 -16.20 -28.66 -34.68
CA CYS A 1140 -16.11 -30.08 -35.00
C CYS A 1140 -16.99 -30.87 -34.04
N CYS A 1141 -17.67 -31.90 -34.54
CA CYS A 1141 -18.39 -32.82 -33.67
C CYS A 1141 -17.41 -33.92 -33.21
N PRO A 1142 -17.27 -34.19 -31.89
CA PRO A 1142 -16.38 -35.24 -31.41
C PRO A 1142 -16.67 -36.63 -32.00
N ARG A 1143 -17.94 -36.89 -32.36
CA ARG A 1143 -18.40 -38.15 -32.96
C ARG A 1143 -18.35 -38.16 -34.49
N HIS A 1144 -18.62 -37.02 -35.13
CA HIS A 1144 -18.63 -36.87 -36.59
C HIS A 1144 -17.58 -35.85 -37.01
N GLN A 1145 -16.31 -36.23 -36.92
CA GLN A 1145 -15.17 -35.33 -37.11
C GLN A 1145 -15.11 -34.74 -38.53
N ASP A 1146 -15.61 -35.47 -39.53
CA ASP A 1146 -15.65 -35.01 -40.93
C ASP A 1146 -16.74 -33.95 -41.20
N THR A 1147 -17.67 -33.75 -40.27
CA THR A 1147 -18.77 -32.79 -40.45
C THR A 1147 -18.33 -31.39 -40.06
N THR A 1148 -18.11 -30.53 -41.05
CA THR A 1148 -17.72 -29.13 -40.84
C THR A 1148 -18.91 -28.25 -40.49
N MET A 1149 -18.87 -27.59 -39.35
CA MET A 1149 -19.91 -26.65 -38.90
C MET A 1149 -19.32 -25.24 -38.84
N LEU A 1150 -19.64 -24.42 -39.83
CA LEU A 1150 -19.16 -23.03 -39.93
C LEU A 1150 -20.17 -22.07 -39.29
N VAL A 1151 -19.79 -21.44 -38.19
CA VAL A 1151 -20.66 -20.57 -37.40
C VAL A 1151 -20.29 -19.10 -37.60
N ARG A 1152 -21.19 -18.34 -38.24
CA ARG A 1152 -21.01 -16.91 -38.56
C ARG A 1152 -21.85 -16.00 -37.67
N ASN A 1153 -23.00 -16.49 -37.21
CA ASN A 1153 -23.92 -15.73 -36.36
C ASN A 1153 -24.27 -16.54 -35.11
N PRO A 1154 -24.67 -15.89 -34.01
CA PRO A 1154 -25.07 -16.58 -32.78
C PRO A 1154 -26.18 -17.63 -33.00
N ALA A 1155 -27.12 -17.38 -33.91
CA ALA A 1155 -28.19 -18.31 -34.26
C ALA A 1155 -27.70 -19.59 -34.97
N ASP A 1156 -26.50 -19.56 -35.58
CA ASP A 1156 -25.94 -20.73 -36.24
C ASP A 1156 -25.57 -21.83 -35.23
N PHE A 1157 -25.25 -21.49 -33.98
CA PHE A 1157 -25.05 -22.51 -32.94
C PHE A 1157 -26.31 -23.35 -32.73
N ALA A 1158 -27.49 -22.74 -32.60
CA ALA A 1158 -28.74 -23.47 -32.46
C ALA A 1158 -29.12 -24.27 -33.73
N ARG A 1159 -28.67 -23.82 -34.91
CA ARG A 1159 -28.97 -24.47 -36.19
C ARG A 1159 -28.01 -25.62 -36.54
N LEU A 1160 -26.72 -25.44 -36.28
CA LEU A 1160 -25.65 -26.37 -36.66
C LEU A 1160 -25.20 -27.26 -35.51
N SER A 1161 -25.21 -26.74 -34.27
CA SER A 1161 -24.78 -27.40 -33.04
C SER A 1161 -25.79 -27.25 -31.88
N PRO A 1162 -27.08 -27.62 -32.05
CA PRO A 1162 -28.16 -27.33 -31.09
C PRO A 1162 -27.93 -27.90 -29.69
N GLU A 1163 -27.32 -29.09 -29.60
CA GLU A 1163 -27.06 -29.82 -28.35
C GLU A 1163 -25.55 -30.13 -28.20
N ALA A 1164 -24.71 -29.19 -28.67
CA ALA A 1164 -23.26 -29.36 -28.73
C ALA A 1164 -22.80 -30.55 -29.61
N GLY A 1165 -23.68 -31.05 -30.47
CA GLY A 1165 -23.39 -32.04 -31.50
C GLY A 1165 -24.00 -31.64 -32.84
N CYS A 1166 -23.56 -32.30 -33.92
CA CYS A 1166 -23.97 -31.94 -35.27
C CYS A 1166 -25.39 -32.41 -35.62
N ASN A 1167 -25.88 -32.01 -36.80
CA ASN A 1167 -27.21 -32.38 -37.31
C ASN A 1167 -27.36 -33.85 -37.77
N LEU A 1168 -26.32 -34.68 -37.65
CA LEU A 1168 -26.40 -36.11 -37.99
C LEU A 1168 -27.03 -36.90 -36.83
N LEU A 1169 -27.43 -38.14 -37.07
CA LEU A 1169 -27.98 -39.02 -36.03
C LEU A 1169 -26.88 -39.44 -35.06
N CYS A 1170 -27.23 -39.58 -33.78
CA CYS A 1170 -26.28 -39.95 -32.73
C CYS A 1170 -25.73 -41.38 -32.89
N GLU A 1171 -26.61 -42.36 -33.15
CA GLU A 1171 -26.36 -43.81 -33.33
C GLU A 1171 -25.63 -44.55 -32.20
N LYS A 1172 -25.01 -43.86 -31.24
CA LYS A 1172 -24.45 -44.40 -29.99
C LYS A 1172 -25.53 -45.17 -29.21
N GLN A 1173 -25.13 -46.29 -28.60
CA GLN A 1173 -26.03 -47.12 -27.81
C GLN A 1173 -26.41 -46.41 -26.50
N LEU A 1174 -27.72 -46.34 -26.24
CA LEU A 1174 -28.29 -45.96 -24.95
C LEU A 1174 -28.03 -47.06 -23.92
N GLU A 1175 -28.19 -46.76 -22.63
CA GLU A 1175 -28.01 -47.75 -21.54
C GLU A 1175 -28.86 -49.01 -21.70
N CYS A 1176 -29.99 -48.91 -22.41
CA CYS A 1176 -30.86 -50.03 -22.73
C CYS A 1176 -30.40 -50.89 -23.92
N GLY A 1177 -29.25 -50.59 -24.53
CA GLY A 1177 -28.67 -51.29 -25.69
C GLY A 1177 -29.23 -50.86 -27.05
N HIS A 1178 -30.26 -50.01 -27.08
CA HIS A 1178 -30.80 -49.48 -28.34
C HIS A 1178 -29.94 -48.34 -28.89
N ALA A 1179 -29.74 -48.31 -30.22
CA ALA A 1179 -29.14 -47.16 -30.91
C ALA A 1179 -29.99 -45.90 -30.72
N CYS A 1180 -29.32 -44.82 -30.32
CA CYS A 1180 -29.93 -43.51 -30.11
C CYS A 1180 -30.43 -42.91 -31.44
N VAL A 1181 -31.69 -42.46 -31.44
CA VAL A 1181 -32.38 -41.89 -32.61
C VAL A 1181 -32.43 -40.36 -32.60
N ALA A 1182 -31.91 -39.73 -31.55
CA ALA A 1182 -31.79 -38.27 -31.48
C ALA A 1182 -30.70 -37.77 -32.42
N LYS A 1183 -30.75 -36.47 -32.74
CA LYS A 1183 -29.62 -35.77 -33.38
C LYS A 1183 -28.38 -35.89 -32.50
N CYS A 1184 -27.20 -35.76 -33.07
CA CYS A 1184 -25.95 -35.86 -32.35
C CYS A 1184 -25.88 -34.76 -31.28
N HIS A 1185 -25.46 -35.13 -30.09
CA HIS A 1185 -25.39 -34.29 -28.90
C HIS A 1185 -24.20 -34.73 -28.05
N SER A 1186 -23.79 -33.91 -27.09
CA SER A 1186 -22.66 -34.22 -26.22
C SER A 1186 -22.87 -35.49 -25.38
N ASP A 1187 -21.78 -36.08 -24.89
CA ASP A 1187 -21.87 -37.26 -24.01
C ASP A 1187 -22.60 -36.97 -22.71
N MET A 1188 -22.53 -35.73 -22.22
CA MET A 1188 -23.26 -35.27 -21.03
C MET A 1188 -24.78 -35.36 -21.22
N LEU A 1189 -25.28 -34.96 -22.39
CA LEU A 1189 -26.72 -35.01 -22.70
C LEU A 1189 -27.18 -36.43 -23.07
N HIS A 1190 -26.25 -37.31 -23.46
CA HIS A 1190 -26.56 -38.65 -23.93
C HIS A 1190 -27.19 -39.54 -22.86
N GLY A 1191 -26.76 -39.39 -21.60
CA GLY A 1191 -27.35 -40.13 -20.47
C GLY A 1191 -28.80 -39.73 -20.16
N ALA A 1192 -29.24 -38.56 -20.59
CA ALA A 1192 -30.60 -38.06 -20.37
C ALA A 1192 -31.58 -38.42 -21.51
N VAL A 1193 -31.12 -39.06 -22.58
CA VAL A 1193 -31.95 -39.37 -23.74
C VAL A 1193 -32.92 -40.52 -23.44
N HIS A 1194 -34.21 -40.23 -23.48
CA HIS A 1194 -35.27 -41.21 -23.26
C HIS A 1194 -35.45 -42.13 -24.49
N CYS A 1195 -35.44 -43.45 -24.27
CA CYS A 1195 -35.59 -44.44 -25.32
C CYS A 1195 -37.06 -44.75 -25.63
N MET A 1196 -37.53 -44.34 -26.82
CA MET A 1196 -38.90 -44.61 -27.29
C MET A 1196 -39.07 -45.94 -28.05
N LYS A 1197 -38.01 -46.76 -28.20
CA LYS A 1197 -38.12 -48.08 -28.85
C LYS A 1197 -38.88 -49.07 -27.96
N PRO A 1198 -39.55 -50.09 -28.52
CA PRO A 1198 -40.23 -51.11 -27.74
C PRO A 1198 -39.26 -51.79 -26.77
N CYS A 1199 -39.68 -52.00 -25.53
CA CYS A 1199 -38.81 -52.60 -24.51
C CYS A 1199 -38.56 -54.08 -24.81
N THR A 1200 -37.30 -54.48 -24.84
CA THR A 1200 -36.87 -55.89 -25.04
C THR A 1200 -36.79 -56.67 -23.73
N LYS A 1201 -37.07 -56.03 -22.57
CA LYS A 1201 -37.04 -56.69 -21.26
C LYS A 1201 -38.28 -57.56 -21.07
N LEU A 1202 -38.05 -58.79 -20.60
CA LEU A 1202 -39.11 -59.70 -20.16
C LEU A 1202 -39.63 -59.25 -18.79
N LYS A 1203 -40.94 -59.40 -18.56
CA LYS A 1203 -41.53 -59.16 -17.23
C LYS A 1203 -41.05 -60.21 -16.24
N ILE A 1204 -40.75 -59.79 -15.01
CA ILE A 1204 -40.23 -60.66 -13.94
C ILE A 1204 -41.25 -61.77 -13.68
N GLY A 1205 -40.84 -63.04 -13.86
CA GLY A 1205 -41.69 -64.22 -13.64
C GLY A 1205 -42.51 -64.70 -14.84
N CYS A 1206 -42.40 -64.11 -16.04
CA CYS A 1206 -43.06 -64.63 -17.24
C CYS A 1206 -42.24 -64.39 -18.54
N GLN A 1207 -42.67 -64.98 -19.66
CA GLN A 1207 -42.01 -64.83 -20.99
C GLN A 1207 -42.58 -63.66 -21.83
N HIS A 1208 -43.39 -62.78 -21.22
CA HIS A 1208 -44.01 -61.67 -21.94
C HIS A 1208 -43.10 -60.44 -21.95
N LEU A 1209 -42.98 -59.80 -23.11
CA LEU A 1209 -42.28 -58.52 -23.28
C LEU A 1209 -43.03 -57.38 -22.59
N CYS A 1210 -42.30 -56.36 -22.14
CA CYS A 1210 -42.90 -55.15 -21.62
C CYS A 1210 -43.57 -54.33 -22.75
N PRO A 1211 -44.85 -53.93 -22.62
CA PRO A 1211 -45.55 -53.15 -23.65
C PRO A 1211 -45.19 -51.66 -23.65
N LYS A 1212 -44.45 -51.19 -22.64
CA LYS A 1212 -44.00 -49.79 -22.53
C LYS A 1212 -42.75 -49.55 -23.38
N PRO A 1213 -42.48 -48.29 -23.78
CA PRO A 1213 -41.20 -47.94 -24.38
C PRO A 1213 -40.04 -48.25 -23.42
N CYS A 1214 -38.87 -48.56 -23.97
CA CYS A 1214 -37.73 -49.09 -23.24
C CYS A 1214 -37.17 -48.13 -22.18
N GLY A 1215 -37.33 -46.82 -22.38
CA GLY A 1215 -36.95 -45.78 -21.42
C GLY A 1215 -37.86 -45.70 -20.20
N ASP A 1216 -39.05 -46.31 -20.23
CA ASP A 1216 -39.96 -46.32 -19.09
C ASP A 1216 -39.67 -47.49 -18.14
N ILE A 1217 -39.97 -47.28 -16.84
CA ILE A 1217 -39.89 -48.34 -15.84
C ILE A 1217 -40.93 -49.42 -16.16
N CYS A 1218 -40.46 -50.65 -16.37
CA CYS A 1218 -41.31 -51.80 -16.63
C CYS A 1218 -42.22 -52.08 -15.44
N ASP A 1219 -43.50 -52.38 -15.69
CA ASP A 1219 -44.42 -52.74 -14.61
C ASP A 1219 -43.97 -54.03 -13.92
N PRO A 1220 -44.02 -54.09 -12.57
CA PRO A 1220 -43.58 -55.26 -11.83
C PRO A 1220 -44.46 -56.50 -12.07
N HIS A 1221 -45.70 -56.33 -12.52
CA HIS A 1221 -46.67 -57.43 -12.71
C HIS A 1221 -47.12 -57.56 -14.17
N CYS A 1222 -47.33 -58.81 -14.60
CA CYS A 1222 -47.86 -59.13 -15.92
C CYS A 1222 -49.38 -59.34 -15.86
N ASN A 1223 -50.14 -58.45 -16.49
CA ASN A 1223 -51.61 -58.53 -16.56
C ASN A 1223 -52.10 -59.17 -17.87
N VAL A 1224 -51.26 -59.97 -18.54
CA VAL A 1224 -51.68 -60.65 -19.78
C VAL A 1224 -52.63 -61.78 -19.40
N PRO A 1225 -53.88 -61.78 -19.88
CA PRO A 1225 -54.81 -62.87 -19.65
C PRO A 1225 -54.29 -64.13 -20.35
N ILE A 1226 -54.11 -65.22 -19.59
CA ILE A 1226 -53.74 -66.53 -20.14
C ILE A 1226 -55.01 -67.36 -20.24
N GLU A 1227 -55.38 -67.75 -21.46
CA GLU A 1227 -56.49 -68.67 -21.70
C GLU A 1227 -55.96 -70.11 -21.81
N ASN A 1228 -56.70 -71.08 -21.25
CA ASN A 1228 -56.38 -72.51 -21.20
C ASN A 1228 -55.21 -72.94 -20.29
N VAL A 1229 -55.12 -72.38 -19.08
CA VAL A 1229 -54.23 -72.93 -18.03
C VAL A 1229 -54.84 -74.22 -17.47
N SER A 1230 -54.28 -75.39 -17.79
CA SER A 1230 -54.61 -76.63 -17.08
C SER A 1230 -53.93 -76.61 -15.72
N LEU A 1231 -54.68 -76.24 -14.68
CA LEU A 1231 -54.25 -76.39 -13.29
C LEU A 1231 -54.37 -77.87 -12.92
N ALA A 1232 -53.25 -78.60 -12.96
CA ALA A 1232 -53.17 -79.90 -12.30
C ALA A 1232 -53.21 -79.67 -10.79
N LEU A 1233 -54.28 -80.16 -10.15
CA LEU A 1233 -54.49 -80.16 -8.70
C LEU A 1233 -53.47 -81.04 -7.97
#